data_AF-A0A376H1E0-F1
#
_entry.id   AF-A0A376H1E0-F1
#
_cell.length_a   1.000
_cell.length_b   1.000
_cell.length_c   1.000
_cell.angle_alpha   90.00
_cell.angle_beta   90.00
_cell.angle_gamma   90.00
#
_symmetry.space_group_name_H-M   'P 1'
#
loop_
_entity.id
_entity.type
_entity.pdbx_description
1 polymer ?
#
loop_
_entity_poly.entity_id
_entity_poly.type
_entity_poly.pdbx_seq_one_letter_code
_entity_poly.pdbx_strand_id
1 'polypeptide(L)'
;MKNKGIDQFRVIAAMMVVAIHCLPLHYLWPEGDILITLTIFRVAVPFFFMISGYYVFAELAVVNSYPSRQRVFNFIKKQLKVYLLATLMFLPLALYSQTIGFDLPVGTFVQALLINGILYHLWYFPALITGSLLLTSLLIQVSFKKVFWLAAGLYLIGLGGDSWFGLIQQTPIEPFYTAVFHLLDGTRNGIFFTPLFLCLGVLVRKQSEKRSLSKTALFFLISLIGLLIESAYLHGFSIPKHDSMYLFLPVVLFFLFPLILRWHPHRTWKHPGQLSLWLYLLHPYTIAATHFLSQKISILQNNLINYLVVLILTIGFICLFLRQQHSWFRHKQTTPVKRAVKEFSKTALLHNLQEIQRIISPKTKVMAVVKADAYGCGAKEVAPILEQAGIDFFAVATIDEGIQLRKNAVKSPILVLGYTSPKRIKELRRYSLTQSIISEGHAVALSQRKVAIDCHLAIDTGMHRLGVTPTIDSILSIFALPFLTISGVYSHLGSADRLNPDSMIRTQKQIACFDQILLELDQRQISYGVTHLQSSYGILNYPDLSYDYVRPGILLTGSLSDTKEPTKQRVSLQPILTLKAQLITKRVVAKGEAIGYGQTAVANQETTVGVVSIGYCDGLPRSLSNQEFCLSYRGQSLPQIGLICMDMLLIDLSHCPTIPVESEIEILTDWSNTAEQAQTITNELICRIGPRVSVRIK
;
A
#
# COMPACT_ATOMS: atom_id res chain seq x y z
N MET A 1 0.08 1.96 -13.56
CA MET A 1 0.84 2.65 -14.62
C MET A 1 0.13 3.96 -14.99
N LYS A 2 0.88 5.03 -15.28
CA LYS A 2 0.30 6.32 -15.73
C LYS A 2 -0.10 6.20 -17.21
N ASN A 3 -1.29 6.69 -17.57
CA ASN A 3 -1.78 6.66 -18.95
C ASN A 3 -1.38 7.97 -19.65
N LYS A 4 -0.69 7.87 -20.79
CA LYS A 4 -0.18 9.04 -21.53
C LYS A 4 -1.30 9.96 -22.01
N GLY A 5 -2.42 9.42 -22.49
CA GLY A 5 -3.57 10.19 -22.96
C GLY A 5 -4.20 11.03 -21.84
N ILE A 6 -4.43 10.44 -20.68
CA ILE A 6 -4.91 11.18 -19.49
C ILE A 6 -3.93 12.29 -19.13
N ASP A 7 -2.64 11.96 -19.03
CA ASP A 7 -1.62 12.92 -18.63
C ASP A 7 -1.57 14.13 -19.57
N GLN A 8 -1.68 13.95 -20.89
CA GLN A 8 -1.72 15.07 -21.84
C GLN A 8 -3.03 15.86 -21.77
N PHE A 9 -4.18 15.17 -21.67
CA PHE A 9 -5.48 15.84 -21.59
C PHE A 9 -5.63 16.70 -20.32
N ARG A 10 -4.91 16.40 -19.24
CA ARG A 10 -4.86 17.27 -18.04
C ARG A 10 -4.37 18.68 -18.33
N VAL A 11 -3.42 18.84 -19.26
CA VAL A 11 -2.91 20.16 -19.65
C VAL A 11 -3.99 20.89 -20.48
N ILE A 12 -4.63 20.18 -21.42
CA ILE A 12 -5.75 20.72 -22.21
C ILE A 12 -6.91 21.16 -21.31
N ALA A 13 -7.31 20.32 -20.35
CA ALA A 13 -8.34 20.65 -19.38
C ALA A 13 -7.96 21.87 -18.52
N ALA A 14 -6.69 22.00 -18.11
CA ALA A 14 -6.25 23.20 -17.40
C ALA A 14 -6.32 24.46 -18.29
N MET A 15 -5.99 24.37 -19.58
CA MET A 15 -6.17 25.47 -20.53
C MET A 15 -7.65 25.84 -20.74
N MET A 16 -8.55 24.84 -20.79
CA MET A 16 -10.00 25.05 -20.83
C MET A 16 -10.49 25.82 -19.60
N VAL A 17 -9.94 25.55 -18.40
CA VAL A 17 -10.25 26.34 -17.19
C VAL A 17 -9.80 27.79 -17.35
N VAL A 18 -8.61 28.05 -17.92
CA VAL A 18 -8.15 29.42 -18.19
C VAL A 18 -9.11 30.12 -19.16
N ALA A 19 -9.57 29.44 -20.21
CA ALA A 19 -10.53 29.99 -21.16
C ALA A 19 -11.86 30.37 -20.50
N ILE A 20 -12.37 29.54 -19.58
CA ILE A 20 -13.58 29.84 -18.78
C ILE A 20 -13.46 31.18 -18.05
N HIS A 21 -12.27 31.53 -17.55
CA HIS A 21 -12.05 32.79 -16.85
C HIS A 21 -11.75 33.98 -17.77
N CYS A 22 -11.30 33.74 -19.00
CA CYS A 22 -10.92 34.81 -19.94
C CYS A 22 -12.02 35.19 -20.94
N LEU A 23 -13.02 34.32 -21.16
CA LEU A 23 -14.10 34.52 -22.14
C LEU A 23 -13.55 34.95 -23.53
N PRO A 24 -12.76 34.08 -24.19
CA PRO A 24 -11.97 34.46 -25.36
C PRO A 24 -12.82 34.83 -26.59
N LEU A 25 -14.09 34.42 -26.66
CA LEU A 25 -14.95 34.66 -27.81
C LEU A 25 -15.86 35.88 -27.64
N HIS A 26 -15.84 36.53 -26.47
CA HIS A 26 -16.82 37.53 -26.05
C HIS A 26 -17.05 38.64 -27.08
N TYR A 27 -16.00 39.19 -27.69
CA TYR A 27 -16.13 40.24 -28.70
C TYR A 27 -16.37 39.74 -30.13
N LEU A 28 -15.97 38.51 -30.48
CA LEU A 28 -16.07 37.97 -31.83
C LEU A 28 -17.40 37.24 -32.06
N TRP A 29 -17.81 36.46 -31.08
CA TRP A 29 -19.00 35.62 -31.10
C TRP A 29 -19.45 35.35 -29.65
N PRO A 30 -20.24 36.26 -29.04
CA PRO A 30 -20.69 36.13 -27.64
C PRO A 30 -21.40 34.80 -27.34
N GLU A 31 -22.26 34.34 -28.26
CA GLU A 31 -22.93 33.03 -28.17
C GLU A 31 -21.95 31.85 -28.20
N GLY A 32 -20.79 32.05 -28.82
CA GLY A 32 -19.68 31.09 -28.81
C GLY A 32 -19.11 30.87 -27.42
N ASP A 33 -19.03 31.90 -26.57
CA ASP A 33 -18.60 31.71 -25.18
C ASP A 33 -19.64 30.95 -24.36
N ILE A 34 -20.94 31.13 -24.62
CA ILE A 34 -21.99 30.36 -23.94
C ILE A 34 -21.90 28.87 -24.31
N LEU A 35 -21.84 28.57 -25.61
CA LEU A 35 -21.86 27.19 -26.11
C LEU A 35 -20.53 26.46 -25.96
N ILE A 36 -19.39 27.12 -26.17
CA ILE A 36 -18.07 26.47 -26.13
C ILE A 36 -17.45 26.64 -24.76
N THR A 37 -17.26 27.88 -24.32
CA THR A 37 -16.49 28.20 -23.12
C THR A 37 -17.26 27.84 -21.85
N LEU A 38 -18.54 28.19 -21.75
CA LEU A 38 -19.35 27.99 -20.55
C LEU A 38 -20.15 26.69 -20.54
N THR A 39 -20.13 25.92 -21.64
CA THR A 39 -20.81 24.62 -21.74
C THR A 39 -19.83 23.49 -22.04
N ILE A 40 -19.20 23.44 -23.22
CA ILE A 40 -18.28 22.34 -23.59
C ILE A 40 -17.07 22.30 -22.66
N PHE A 41 -16.40 23.41 -22.39
CA PHE A 41 -15.19 23.44 -21.56
C PHE A 41 -15.44 23.11 -20.08
N ARG A 42 -16.70 23.06 -19.63
CA ARG A 42 -17.05 22.63 -18.26
C ARG A 42 -16.77 21.16 -17.99
N VAL A 43 -16.45 20.36 -19.01
CA VAL A 43 -15.89 19.00 -18.82
C VAL A 43 -14.54 19.01 -18.09
N ALA A 44 -13.82 20.14 -18.04
CA ALA A 44 -12.45 20.21 -17.53
C ALA A 44 -12.33 19.89 -16.03
N VAL A 45 -13.10 20.56 -15.16
CA VAL A 45 -13.03 20.33 -13.71
C VAL A 45 -13.47 18.91 -13.32
N PRO A 46 -14.61 18.40 -13.81
CA PRO A 46 -15.04 17.05 -13.44
C PRO A 46 -14.15 15.94 -14.01
N PHE A 47 -13.45 16.20 -15.12
CA PHE A 47 -12.38 15.31 -15.59
C PHE A 47 -11.29 15.12 -14.53
N PHE A 48 -10.86 16.17 -13.81
CA PHE A 48 -9.88 16.03 -12.71
C PHE A 48 -10.42 15.20 -11.53
N PHE A 49 -11.72 15.31 -11.21
CA PHE A 49 -12.36 14.41 -10.25
C PHE A 49 -12.34 12.96 -10.75
N MET A 50 -12.72 12.71 -12.00
CA MET A 50 -12.68 11.35 -12.57
C MET A 50 -11.28 10.73 -12.57
N ILE A 51 -10.22 11.51 -12.81
CA ILE A 51 -8.83 11.03 -12.69
C ILE A 51 -8.55 10.52 -11.28
N SER A 52 -8.98 11.29 -10.27
CA SER A 52 -8.81 10.94 -8.87
C SER A 52 -9.58 9.66 -8.53
N GLY A 53 -10.83 9.56 -9.00
CA GLY A 53 -11.62 8.33 -8.92
C GLY A 53 -10.93 7.11 -9.54
N TYR A 54 -10.42 7.26 -10.76
CA TYR A 54 -9.77 6.20 -11.55
C TYR A 54 -8.49 5.67 -10.90
N TYR A 55 -7.60 6.54 -10.41
CA TYR A 55 -6.30 6.15 -9.89
C TYR A 55 -6.27 5.89 -8.37
N VAL A 56 -7.10 6.59 -7.59
CA VAL A 56 -7.02 6.59 -6.13
C VAL A 56 -8.10 5.70 -5.52
N PHE A 57 -9.36 5.87 -5.95
CA PHE A 57 -10.52 5.21 -5.33
C PHE A 57 -10.84 3.83 -5.90
N ALA A 58 -10.37 3.52 -7.10
CA ALA A 58 -10.73 2.27 -7.77
C ALA A 58 -10.37 1.01 -6.96
N GLU A 59 -9.21 0.98 -6.29
CA GLU A 59 -8.84 -0.15 -5.43
C GLU A 59 -9.71 -0.25 -4.19
N LEU A 60 -10.02 0.88 -3.53
CA LEU A 60 -10.88 0.89 -2.34
C LEU A 60 -12.30 0.41 -2.66
N ALA A 61 -12.80 0.73 -3.85
CA ALA A 61 -14.11 0.31 -4.32
C ALA A 61 -14.20 -1.17 -4.77
N VAL A 62 -13.07 -1.89 -4.77
CA VAL A 62 -13.02 -3.34 -5.03
C VAL A 62 -12.70 -4.09 -3.74
N VAL A 63 -11.61 -3.71 -3.06
CA VAL A 63 -11.16 -4.33 -1.82
C VAL A 63 -10.97 -3.27 -0.74
N ASN A 64 -11.75 -3.37 0.33
CA ASN A 64 -11.63 -2.51 1.51
C ASN A 64 -10.48 -2.97 2.42
N SER A 65 -9.26 -2.84 1.95
CA SER A 65 -8.04 -3.19 2.68
C SER A 65 -7.39 -1.96 3.31
N TYR A 66 -6.56 -2.17 4.34
CA TYR A 66 -5.77 -1.08 4.91
C TYR A 66 -4.92 -0.33 3.86
N PRO A 67 -4.19 -0.99 2.94
CA PRO A 67 -3.43 -0.29 1.90
C PRO A 67 -4.28 0.59 0.97
N SER A 68 -5.50 0.15 0.61
CA SER A 68 -6.39 0.95 -0.23
C SER A 68 -6.92 2.18 0.53
N ARG A 69 -7.32 2.02 1.80
CA ARG A 69 -7.70 3.15 2.68
C ARG A 69 -6.54 4.14 2.87
N GLN A 70 -5.33 3.64 3.13
CA GLN A 70 -4.15 4.48 3.36
C GLN A 70 -3.78 5.29 2.12
N ARG A 71 -3.96 4.74 0.93
CA ARG A 71 -3.73 5.46 -0.33
C ARG A 71 -4.65 6.67 -0.45
N VAL A 72 -5.95 6.50 -0.19
CA VAL A 72 -6.91 7.60 -0.23
C VAL A 72 -6.59 8.65 0.83
N PHE A 73 -6.26 8.23 2.06
CA PHE A 73 -5.89 9.15 3.13
C PHE A 73 -4.63 9.97 2.80
N ASN A 74 -3.59 9.31 2.25
CA ASN A 74 -2.37 9.99 1.80
C ASN A 74 -2.66 10.98 0.66
N PHE A 75 -3.58 10.63 -0.24
CA PHE A 75 -4.04 11.54 -1.29
C PHE A 75 -4.74 12.78 -0.69
N ILE A 76 -5.71 12.60 0.21
CA ILE A 76 -6.41 13.71 0.88
C ILE A 76 -5.41 14.61 1.62
N LYS A 77 -4.49 14.03 2.40
CA LYS A 77 -3.44 14.78 3.10
C LYS A 77 -2.56 15.59 2.14
N LYS A 78 -2.23 15.02 0.98
CA LYS A 78 -1.48 15.73 -0.06
C LYS A 78 -2.28 16.90 -0.64
N GLN A 79 -3.56 16.71 -0.94
CA GLN A 79 -4.41 17.78 -1.47
C GLN A 79 -4.62 18.89 -0.44
N LEU A 80 -4.81 18.55 0.83
CA LEU A 80 -4.89 19.52 1.92
C LEU A 80 -3.62 20.36 2.02
N LYS A 81 -2.43 19.74 1.92
CA LYS A 81 -1.16 20.48 1.92
C LYS A 81 -1.04 21.44 0.72
N VAL A 82 -1.38 20.97 -0.48
CA VAL A 82 -1.36 21.81 -1.69
C VAL A 82 -2.34 22.97 -1.55
N TYR A 83 -3.54 22.69 -1.05
CA TYR A 83 -4.56 23.70 -0.83
C TYR A 83 -4.13 24.76 0.19
N LEU A 84 -3.60 24.36 1.35
CA LEU A 84 -3.11 25.30 2.37
C LEU A 84 -1.97 26.18 1.83
N LEU A 85 -1.05 25.59 1.04
CA LEU A 85 0.02 26.36 0.40
C LEU A 85 -0.52 27.34 -0.64
N ALA A 86 -1.45 26.91 -1.49
CA ALA A 86 -2.11 27.77 -2.49
C ALA A 86 -2.90 28.90 -1.80
N THR A 87 -3.62 28.57 -0.73
CA THR A 87 -4.37 29.52 0.11
C THR A 87 -3.45 30.61 0.66
N LEU A 88 -2.30 30.22 1.24
CA LEU A 88 -1.31 31.18 1.71
C LEU A 88 -0.73 32.03 0.58
N MET A 89 -0.42 31.41 -0.57
CA MET A 89 0.08 32.09 -1.75
C MET A 89 -0.91 33.12 -2.29
N PHE A 90 -2.22 32.88 -2.18
CA PHE A 90 -3.28 33.73 -2.72
C PHE A 90 -3.90 34.71 -1.72
N LEU A 91 -3.53 34.64 -0.44
CA LEU A 91 -4.05 35.53 0.58
C LEU A 91 -3.82 37.03 0.25
N PRO A 92 -2.64 37.46 -0.25
CA PRO A 92 -2.45 38.87 -0.62
C PRO A 92 -3.38 39.33 -1.75
N LEU A 93 -3.59 38.47 -2.75
CA LEU A 93 -4.50 38.77 -3.86
C LEU A 93 -5.95 38.84 -3.38
N ALA A 94 -6.36 37.94 -2.48
CA ALA A 94 -7.71 37.91 -1.91
C ALA A 94 -8.02 39.15 -1.05
N LEU A 95 -7.02 39.66 -0.31
CA LEU A 95 -7.11 40.93 0.42
C LEU A 95 -7.20 42.12 -0.56
N TYR A 96 -6.39 42.11 -1.62
CA TYR A 96 -6.40 43.16 -2.66
C TYR A 96 -7.75 43.22 -3.40
N SER A 97 -8.31 42.08 -3.78
CA SER A 97 -9.63 42.00 -4.44
C SER A 97 -10.82 42.15 -3.48
N GLN A 98 -10.57 42.53 -2.22
CA GLN A 98 -11.57 42.71 -1.15
C GLN A 98 -12.47 41.48 -0.94
N THR A 99 -12.01 40.30 -1.34
CA THR A 99 -12.76 39.04 -1.23
C THR A 99 -12.70 38.50 0.20
N ILE A 100 -11.64 38.86 0.93
CA ILE A 100 -11.52 38.67 2.38
C ILE A 100 -11.14 40.03 2.97
N GLY A 101 -11.90 40.52 3.95
CA GLY A 101 -11.60 41.71 4.73
C GLY A 101 -11.19 41.36 6.16
N PHE A 102 -10.57 42.31 6.87
CA PHE A 102 -10.23 42.12 8.29
C PHE A 102 -11.47 42.07 9.20
N ASP A 103 -12.60 42.61 8.74
CA ASP A 103 -13.87 42.65 9.47
C ASP A 103 -14.80 41.44 9.19
N LEU A 104 -14.30 40.41 8.48
CA LEU A 104 -15.12 39.28 8.06
C LEU A 104 -15.50 38.40 9.27
N PRO A 105 -16.78 38.05 9.48
CA PRO A 105 -17.18 37.13 10.55
C PRO A 105 -16.43 35.80 10.47
N VAL A 106 -15.95 35.29 11.61
CA VAL A 106 -15.16 34.04 11.68
C VAL A 106 -15.89 32.86 11.00
N GLY A 107 -17.22 32.77 11.14
CA GLY A 107 -18.03 31.74 10.49
C GLY A 107 -17.93 31.78 8.95
N THR A 108 -18.04 32.97 8.36
CA THR A 108 -17.92 33.17 6.91
C THR A 108 -16.50 32.90 6.39
N PHE A 109 -15.48 33.25 7.19
CA PHE A 109 -14.09 32.93 6.85
C PHE A 109 -13.84 31.41 6.85
N VAL A 110 -14.39 30.69 7.84
CA VAL A 110 -14.30 29.23 7.92
C VAL A 110 -15.05 28.57 6.75
N GLN A 111 -16.23 29.06 6.40
CA GLN A 111 -16.99 28.59 5.24
C GLN A 111 -16.23 28.83 3.93
N ALA A 112 -15.63 30.01 3.76
CA ALA A 112 -14.78 30.31 2.61
C ALA A 112 -13.56 29.36 2.54
N LEU A 113 -12.92 29.08 3.68
CA LEU A 113 -11.75 28.19 3.72
C LEU A 113 -12.12 26.71 3.46
N LEU A 114 -13.25 26.23 4.00
CA LEU A 114 -13.59 24.80 3.99
C LEU A 114 -14.50 24.36 2.84
N ILE A 115 -15.26 25.28 2.24
CA ILE A 115 -16.30 24.96 1.24
C ILE A 115 -16.04 25.70 -0.07
N ASN A 116 -15.92 27.03 -0.04
CA ASN A 116 -15.90 27.84 -1.28
C ASN A 116 -14.52 28.01 -1.90
N GLY A 117 -13.46 27.92 -1.08
CA GLY A 117 -12.13 28.42 -1.43
C GLY A 117 -12.01 29.92 -1.15
N ILE A 118 -10.82 30.37 -0.72
CA ILE A 118 -10.52 31.80 -0.48
C ILE A 118 -10.70 32.67 -1.74
N LEU A 119 -10.47 32.08 -2.91
CA LEU A 119 -10.79 32.69 -4.20
C LEU A 119 -11.69 31.73 -4.96
N TYR A 120 -12.58 32.29 -5.78
CA TYR A 120 -13.58 31.53 -6.54
C TYR A 120 -12.97 30.35 -7.33
N HIS A 121 -11.76 30.48 -7.86
CA HIS A 121 -11.10 29.43 -8.63
C HIS A 121 -10.48 28.33 -7.75
N LEU A 122 -10.28 28.51 -6.44
CA LEU A 122 -9.65 27.49 -5.57
C LEU A 122 -10.64 26.45 -5.01
N TRP A 123 -11.94 26.61 -5.28
CA TRP A 123 -13.04 25.75 -4.80
C TRP A 123 -12.83 24.24 -5.09
N TYR A 124 -12.08 23.91 -6.15
CA TYR A 124 -11.76 22.53 -6.52
C TYR A 124 -11.13 21.74 -5.37
N PHE A 125 -10.23 22.33 -4.58
CA PHE A 125 -9.53 21.58 -3.53
C PHE A 125 -10.44 21.27 -2.33
N PRO A 126 -11.16 22.24 -1.74
CA PRO A 126 -12.21 21.95 -0.77
C PRO A 126 -13.21 20.90 -1.25
N ALA A 127 -13.70 21.02 -2.49
CA ALA A 127 -14.65 20.08 -3.07
C ALA A 127 -14.05 18.67 -3.21
N LEU A 128 -12.80 18.57 -3.71
CA LEU A 128 -12.08 17.30 -3.82
C LEU A 128 -11.89 16.65 -2.46
N ILE A 129 -11.49 17.41 -1.44
CA ILE A 129 -11.20 16.90 -0.08
C ILE A 129 -12.48 16.41 0.60
N THR A 130 -13.51 17.24 0.64
CA THR A 130 -14.79 16.89 1.30
C THR A 130 -15.51 15.77 0.57
N GLY A 131 -15.55 15.80 -0.77
CA GLY A 131 -16.11 14.70 -1.57
C GLY A 131 -15.31 13.41 -1.46
N SER A 132 -13.98 13.49 -1.33
CA SER A 132 -13.14 12.32 -1.05
C SER A 132 -13.44 11.71 0.31
N LEU A 133 -13.63 12.53 1.36
CA LEU A 133 -13.98 12.07 2.71
C LEU A 133 -15.35 11.39 2.73
N LEU A 134 -16.36 12.02 2.12
CA LEU A 134 -17.71 11.48 1.99
C LEU A 134 -17.69 10.13 1.28
N LEU A 135 -17.06 10.06 0.10
CA LEU A 135 -16.98 8.84 -0.68
C LEU A 135 -16.24 7.72 0.06
N THR A 136 -15.14 8.04 0.75
CA THR A 136 -14.40 7.06 1.57
C THR A 136 -15.26 6.50 2.68
N SER A 137 -15.99 7.36 3.40
CA SER A 137 -16.88 6.94 4.49
C SER A 137 -17.96 5.97 3.99
N LEU A 138 -18.57 6.28 2.86
CA LEU A 138 -19.61 5.45 2.23
C LEU A 138 -19.06 4.10 1.74
N LEU A 139 -17.90 4.09 1.07
CA LEU A 139 -17.28 2.86 0.53
C LEU A 139 -16.81 1.88 1.62
N ILE A 140 -16.54 2.37 2.84
CA ILE A 140 -16.18 1.52 3.96
C ILE A 140 -17.41 0.80 4.55
N GLN A 141 -18.61 1.35 4.37
CA GLN A 141 -19.84 0.88 5.01
C GLN A 141 -20.76 0.09 4.08
N VAL A 142 -20.85 0.47 2.80
CA VAL A 142 -21.80 -0.12 1.84
C VAL A 142 -21.15 -0.43 0.49
N SER A 143 -21.80 -1.27 -0.31
CA SER A 143 -21.28 -1.70 -1.61
C SER A 143 -21.19 -0.56 -2.62
N PHE A 144 -20.21 -0.63 -3.52
CA PHE A 144 -19.98 0.39 -4.56
C PHE A 144 -21.25 0.72 -5.38
N LYS A 145 -22.10 -0.28 -5.68
CA LYS A 145 -23.36 -0.06 -6.42
C LYS A 145 -24.30 0.90 -5.67
N LYS A 146 -24.45 0.74 -4.36
CA LYS A 146 -25.27 1.63 -3.52
C LYS A 146 -24.66 3.03 -3.45
N VAL A 147 -23.33 3.12 -3.27
CA VAL A 147 -22.61 4.40 -3.27
C VAL A 147 -22.77 5.17 -4.57
N PHE A 148 -22.72 4.49 -5.72
CA PHE A 148 -22.91 5.12 -7.03
C PHE A 148 -24.28 5.77 -7.15
N TRP A 149 -25.36 5.05 -6.81
CA TRP A 149 -26.72 5.59 -6.88
C TRP A 149 -26.96 6.72 -5.89
N LEU A 150 -26.38 6.65 -4.69
CA LEU A 150 -26.42 7.75 -3.73
C LEU A 150 -25.72 9.00 -4.29
N ALA A 151 -24.53 8.83 -4.89
CA ALA A 151 -23.80 9.93 -5.51
C ALA A 151 -24.55 10.54 -6.70
N ALA A 152 -25.24 9.73 -7.50
CA ALA A 152 -26.11 10.20 -8.58
C ALA A 152 -27.30 11.00 -8.05
N GLY A 153 -27.96 10.52 -6.98
CA GLY A 153 -29.04 11.26 -6.31
C GLY A 153 -28.58 12.60 -5.75
N LEU A 154 -27.40 12.65 -5.10
CA LEU A 154 -26.79 13.90 -4.62
C LEU A 154 -26.51 14.87 -5.77
N TYR A 155 -26.05 14.39 -6.93
CA TYR A 155 -25.82 15.24 -8.11
C TYR A 155 -27.13 15.84 -8.65
N LEU A 156 -28.20 15.05 -8.71
CA LEU A 156 -29.52 15.54 -9.16
C LEU A 156 -30.08 16.62 -8.22
N ILE A 157 -29.92 16.44 -6.90
CA ILE A 157 -30.25 17.50 -5.93
C ILE A 157 -29.38 18.74 -6.19
N GLY A 158 -28.08 18.57 -6.40
CA GLY A 158 -27.19 19.70 -6.67
C GLY A 158 -27.57 20.46 -7.94
N LEU A 159 -28.00 19.75 -8.99
CA LEU A 159 -28.41 20.28 -10.28
C LEU A 159 -29.64 21.20 -10.15
N GLY A 160 -30.60 20.83 -9.29
CA GLY A 160 -31.75 21.68 -8.97
C GLY A 160 -31.38 22.99 -8.25
N GLY A 161 -30.28 23.00 -7.48
CA GLY A 161 -29.79 24.21 -6.80
C GLY A 161 -28.79 25.05 -7.60
N ASP A 162 -28.41 24.61 -8.80
CA ASP A 162 -27.39 25.27 -9.65
C ASP A 162 -28.04 25.76 -10.95
N SER A 163 -27.92 24.98 -12.03
CA SER A 163 -28.35 25.40 -13.37
C SER A 163 -29.86 25.30 -13.57
N TRP A 164 -30.57 24.45 -12.81
CA TRP A 164 -32.03 24.31 -12.91
C TRP A 164 -32.80 25.09 -11.83
N PHE A 165 -32.13 26.00 -11.11
CA PHE A 165 -32.72 26.72 -9.97
C PHE A 165 -33.94 27.56 -10.36
N GLY A 166 -33.95 28.20 -11.53
CA GLY A 166 -35.09 29.00 -11.99
C GLY A 166 -36.40 28.23 -12.10
N LEU A 167 -36.35 26.92 -12.36
CA LEU A 167 -37.52 26.04 -12.34
C LEU A 167 -37.87 25.59 -10.93
N ILE A 168 -36.87 25.26 -10.11
CA ILE A 168 -37.06 24.85 -8.71
C ILE A 168 -37.66 25.97 -7.86
N GLN A 169 -37.33 27.22 -8.14
CA GLN A 169 -37.87 28.39 -7.45
C GLN A 169 -39.40 28.47 -7.55
N GLN A 170 -40.01 27.86 -8.58
CA GLN A 170 -41.45 27.82 -8.81
C GLN A 170 -42.13 26.60 -8.14
N THR A 171 -41.37 25.79 -7.40
CA THR A 171 -41.85 24.54 -6.77
C THR A 171 -41.87 24.65 -5.24
N PRO A 172 -42.66 23.82 -4.53
CA PRO A 172 -42.67 23.81 -3.06
C PRO A 172 -41.35 23.35 -2.40
N ILE A 173 -40.33 23.02 -3.19
CA ILE A 173 -39.01 22.53 -2.72
C ILE A 173 -38.03 23.71 -2.52
N GLU A 174 -38.36 24.93 -2.97
CA GLU A 174 -37.51 26.12 -2.81
C GLU A 174 -36.97 26.33 -1.36
N PRO A 175 -37.78 26.16 -0.29
CA PRO A 175 -37.28 26.40 1.08
C PRO A 175 -36.15 25.46 1.48
N PHE A 176 -36.12 24.24 0.93
CA PHE A 176 -35.03 23.30 1.14
C PHE A 176 -33.71 23.84 0.56
N TYR A 177 -33.75 24.39 -0.65
CA TYR A 177 -32.57 24.96 -1.29
C TYR A 177 -32.10 26.24 -0.58
N THR A 178 -33.02 27.06 -0.09
CA THR A 178 -32.68 28.24 0.72
C THR A 178 -31.94 27.86 2.01
N ALA A 179 -32.37 26.79 2.70
CA ALA A 179 -31.62 26.24 3.83
C ALA A 179 -30.24 25.68 3.43
N VAL A 180 -30.13 25.02 2.27
CA VAL A 180 -28.84 24.54 1.74
C VAL A 180 -27.89 25.70 1.46
N PHE A 181 -28.37 26.80 0.87
CA PHE A 181 -27.54 27.96 0.55
C PHE A 181 -27.06 28.70 1.80
N HIS A 182 -27.84 28.75 2.87
CA HIS A 182 -27.38 29.29 4.15
C HIS A 182 -26.18 28.54 4.74
N LEU A 183 -26.01 27.25 4.41
CA LEU A 183 -24.94 26.41 4.94
C LEU A 183 -23.75 26.26 3.99
N LEU A 184 -23.99 26.25 2.68
CA LEU A 184 -23.01 25.83 1.67
C LEU A 184 -22.75 26.86 0.56
N ASP A 185 -23.40 28.02 0.58
CA ASP A 185 -23.42 29.11 -0.43
C ASP A 185 -23.85 28.71 -1.85
N GLY A 186 -23.63 27.47 -2.26
CA GLY A 186 -24.02 26.89 -3.54
C GLY A 186 -23.97 25.36 -3.50
N THR A 187 -24.53 24.71 -4.52
CA THR A 187 -24.56 23.25 -4.64
C THR A 187 -23.35 22.69 -5.41
N ARG A 188 -22.59 23.54 -6.14
CA ARG A 188 -21.32 23.17 -6.77
C ARG A 188 -20.19 23.02 -5.74
N ASN A 189 -20.24 21.94 -4.98
CA ASN A 189 -19.32 21.69 -3.86
C ASN A 189 -18.93 20.20 -3.75
N GLY A 190 -18.22 19.84 -2.68
CA GLY A 190 -17.76 18.47 -2.48
C GLY A 190 -18.85 17.45 -2.12
N ILE A 191 -20.06 17.89 -1.76
CA ILE A 191 -21.16 17.01 -1.36
C ILE A 191 -22.00 16.62 -2.58
N PHE A 192 -22.47 17.60 -3.35
CA PHE A 192 -23.41 17.31 -4.45
C PHE A 192 -22.70 17.09 -5.80
N PHE A 193 -21.57 17.73 -6.05
CA PHE A 193 -20.90 17.66 -7.35
C PHE A 193 -19.84 16.55 -7.41
N THR A 194 -18.90 16.56 -6.47
CA THR A 194 -17.68 15.74 -6.53
C THR A 194 -17.91 14.21 -6.50
N PRO A 195 -18.80 13.65 -5.66
CA PRO A 195 -18.88 12.19 -5.47
C PRO A 195 -19.24 11.44 -6.74
N LEU A 196 -20.14 11.98 -7.58
CA LEU A 196 -20.54 11.32 -8.81
C LEU A 196 -19.35 11.15 -9.77
N PHE A 197 -18.54 12.19 -9.98
CA PHE A 197 -17.40 12.14 -10.88
C PHE A 197 -16.27 11.25 -10.34
N LEU A 198 -16.03 11.22 -9.03
CA LEU A 198 -15.13 10.23 -8.43
C LEU A 198 -15.64 8.79 -8.72
N CYS A 199 -16.93 8.53 -8.56
CA CYS A 199 -17.53 7.24 -8.85
C CYS A 199 -17.49 6.86 -10.35
N LEU A 200 -17.69 7.82 -11.26
CA LEU A 200 -17.55 7.59 -12.71
C LEU A 200 -16.13 7.17 -13.07
N GLY A 201 -15.10 7.79 -12.47
CA GLY A 201 -13.72 7.36 -12.62
C GLY A 201 -13.48 5.90 -12.20
N VAL A 202 -14.06 5.50 -11.07
CA VAL A 202 -14.03 4.09 -10.60
C VAL A 202 -14.76 3.15 -11.57
N LEU A 203 -15.95 3.53 -12.05
CA LEU A 203 -16.72 2.74 -13.01
C LEU A 203 -15.95 2.50 -14.31
N VAL A 204 -15.34 3.55 -14.87
CA VAL A 204 -14.53 3.43 -16.09
C VAL A 204 -13.35 2.49 -15.88
N ARG A 205 -12.67 2.55 -14.73
CA ARG A 205 -11.58 1.61 -14.39
C ARG A 205 -12.06 0.15 -14.36
N LYS A 206 -13.27 -0.11 -13.86
CA LYS A 206 -13.86 -1.46 -13.83
C LYS A 206 -14.30 -1.97 -15.21
N GLN A 207 -14.54 -1.08 -16.18
CA GLN A 207 -15.15 -1.41 -17.47
C GLN A 207 -14.25 -1.20 -18.70
N SER A 208 -13.04 -0.64 -18.56
CA SER A 208 -12.25 -0.10 -19.68
C SER A 208 -11.87 -1.08 -20.78
N GLU A 209 -11.84 -2.39 -20.50
CA GLU A 209 -11.42 -3.42 -21.46
C GLU A 209 -12.56 -3.92 -22.37
N LYS A 210 -13.84 -3.64 -22.05
CA LYS A 210 -14.98 -4.34 -22.68
C LYS A 210 -15.73 -3.57 -23.78
N ARG A 211 -15.33 -2.34 -24.14
CA ARG A 211 -16.13 -1.46 -25.02
C ARG A 211 -15.55 -1.26 -26.42
N SER A 212 -16.40 -1.31 -27.44
CA SER A 212 -16.05 -0.93 -28.83
C SER A 212 -15.76 0.58 -28.93
N LEU A 213 -14.70 0.94 -29.66
CA LEU A 213 -14.29 2.34 -29.84
C LEU A 213 -15.33 3.15 -30.63
N SER A 214 -15.86 2.60 -31.73
CA SER A 214 -16.82 3.34 -32.57
C SER A 214 -18.13 3.64 -31.83
N LYS A 215 -18.66 2.66 -31.09
CA LYS A 215 -19.84 2.85 -30.25
C LYS A 215 -19.60 3.92 -29.17
N THR A 216 -18.42 3.90 -28.55
CA THR A 216 -18.05 4.90 -27.53
C THR A 216 -17.98 6.31 -28.13
N ALA A 217 -17.40 6.47 -29.33
CA ALA A 217 -17.34 7.75 -30.04
C ALA A 217 -18.73 8.26 -30.45
N LEU A 218 -19.61 7.36 -30.94
CA LEU A 218 -20.98 7.72 -31.29
C LEU A 218 -21.77 8.22 -30.07
N PHE A 219 -21.73 7.49 -28.95
CA PHE A 219 -22.42 7.93 -27.73
C PHE A 219 -21.81 9.20 -27.11
N PHE A 220 -20.51 9.41 -27.26
CA PHE A 220 -19.89 10.69 -26.91
C PHE A 220 -20.47 11.83 -27.75
N LEU A 221 -20.60 11.67 -29.08
CA LEU A 221 -21.19 12.70 -29.94
C LEU A 221 -22.66 12.96 -29.58
N ILE A 222 -23.46 11.92 -29.39
CA ILE A 222 -24.88 12.04 -28.99
C ILE A 222 -25.02 12.79 -27.66
N SER A 223 -24.22 12.41 -26.65
CA SER A 223 -24.27 13.08 -25.34
C SER A 223 -23.75 14.52 -25.40
N LEU A 224 -22.79 14.82 -26.26
CA LEU A 224 -22.29 16.18 -26.47
C LEU A 224 -23.38 17.07 -27.13
N ILE A 225 -24.10 16.54 -28.12
CA ILE A 225 -25.26 17.23 -28.71
C ILE A 225 -26.34 17.45 -27.65
N GLY A 226 -26.64 16.43 -26.82
CA GLY A 226 -27.58 16.57 -25.71
C GLY A 226 -27.18 17.66 -24.71
N LEU A 227 -25.89 17.78 -24.37
CA LEU A 227 -25.37 18.85 -23.52
C LEU A 227 -25.55 20.24 -24.13
N LEU A 228 -25.31 20.38 -25.45
CA LEU A 228 -25.51 21.65 -26.14
C LEU A 228 -26.99 22.04 -26.20
N ILE A 229 -27.88 21.08 -26.45
CA ILE A 229 -29.34 21.30 -26.43
C ILE A 229 -29.79 21.70 -25.03
N GLU A 230 -29.33 20.99 -23.99
CA GLU A 230 -29.63 21.31 -22.59
C GLU A 230 -29.19 22.73 -22.25
N SER A 231 -27.98 23.11 -22.65
CA SER A 231 -27.47 24.47 -22.40
C SER A 231 -28.28 25.54 -23.14
N ALA A 232 -28.59 25.34 -24.42
CA ALA A 232 -29.41 26.28 -25.18
C ALA A 232 -30.82 26.42 -24.57
N TYR A 233 -31.41 25.32 -24.10
CA TYR A 233 -32.70 25.34 -23.41
C TYR A 233 -32.65 26.11 -22.10
N LEU A 234 -31.62 25.88 -21.27
CA LEU A 234 -31.44 26.56 -19.99
C LEU A 234 -31.32 28.08 -20.14
N HIS A 235 -30.49 28.54 -21.08
CA HIS A 235 -30.30 29.97 -21.34
C HIS A 235 -31.50 30.63 -22.03
N GLY A 236 -32.35 29.85 -22.71
CA GLY A 236 -33.55 30.36 -23.37
C GLY A 236 -34.80 30.45 -22.48
N PHE A 237 -34.94 29.58 -21.46
CA PHE A 237 -36.19 29.43 -20.69
C PHE A 237 -36.06 29.64 -19.18
N SER A 238 -34.86 29.56 -18.62
CA SER A 238 -34.65 29.60 -17.16
C SER A 238 -33.58 30.61 -16.79
N ILE A 239 -33.64 31.13 -15.56
CA ILE A 239 -32.56 31.93 -14.98
C ILE A 239 -31.75 31.01 -14.07
N PRO A 240 -30.63 30.46 -14.55
CA PRO A 240 -29.76 29.62 -13.73
C PRO A 240 -29.11 30.44 -12.61
N LYS A 241 -28.92 29.85 -11.43
CA LYS A 241 -28.15 30.49 -10.36
C LYS A 241 -26.65 30.47 -10.70
N HIS A 242 -26.19 29.33 -11.22
CA HIS A 242 -24.89 29.15 -11.85
C HIS A 242 -25.00 28.13 -12.99
N ASP A 243 -24.17 28.29 -14.03
CA ASP A 243 -24.19 27.40 -15.20
C ASP A 243 -23.22 26.21 -15.07
N SER A 244 -23.06 25.62 -13.89
CA SER A 244 -21.97 24.68 -13.63
C SER A 244 -22.35 23.20 -13.67
N MET A 245 -23.64 22.88 -13.60
CA MET A 245 -24.14 21.50 -13.46
C MET A 245 -25.18 21.17 -14.51
N TYR A 246 -24.85 20.27 -15.41
CA TYR A 246 -25.75 19.79 -16.46
C TYR A 246 -26.08 18.31 -16.28
N LEU A 247 -27.25 17.89 -16.74
CA LEU A 247 -27.70 16.51 -16.72
C LEU A 247 -26.87 15.64 -17.68
N PHE A 248 -26.54 16.17 -18.86
CA PHE A 248 -25.72 15.46 -19.85
C PHE A 248 -24.22 15.49 -19.54
N LEU A 249 -23.73 16.38 -18.66
CA LEU A 249 -22.29 16.51 -18.35
C LEU A 249 -21.66 15.21 -17.80
N PRO A 250 -22.24 14.50 -16.82
CA PRO A 250 -21.77 13.19 -16.38
C PRO A 250 -21.72 12.15 -17.52
N VAL A 251 -22.70 12.19 -18.43
CA VAL A 251 -22.82 11.25 -19.56
C VAL A 251 -21.73 11.51 -20.60
N VAL A 252 -21.50 12.77 -20.96
CA VAL A 252 -20.41 13.20 -21.86
C VAL A 252 -19.07 12.68 -21.35
N LEU A 253 -18.79 12.91 -20.08
CA LEU A 253 -17.53 12.50 -19.46
C LEU A 253 -17.37 10.98 -19.35
N PHE A 254 -18.47 10.25 -19.13
CA PHE A 254 -18.45 8.79 -19.11
C PHE A 254 -18.01 8.17 -20.45
N PHE A 255 -18.30 8.83 -21.57
CA PHE A 255 -17.86 8.40 -22.90
C PHE A 255 -16.56 9.05 -23.37
N LEU A 256 -16.30 10.31 -22.99
CA LEU A 256 -15.05 11.02 -23.30
C LEU A 256 -13.84 10.37 -22.63
N PHE A 257 -13.95 9.99 -21.35
CA PHE A 257 -12.82 9.48 -20.56
C PHE A 257 -12.22 8.19 -21.15
N PRO A 258 -13.01 7.18 -21.58
CA PRO A 258 -12.49 6.02 -22.33
C PRO A 258 -11.82 6.36 -23.67
N LEU A 259 -12.27 7.39 -24.39
CA LEU A 259 -11.61 7.84 -25.62
C LEU A 259 -10.22 8.41 -25.32
N ILE A 260 -10.11 9.24 -24.29
CA ILE A 260 -8.82 9.78 -23.80
C ILE A 260 -7.89 8.66 -23.34
N LEU A 261 -8.41 7.62 -22.67
CA LEU A 261 -7.61 6.47 -22.25
C LEU A 261 -6.93 5.73 -23.41
N ARG A 262 -7.55 5.73 -24.59
CA ARG A 262 -7.06 5.09 -25.82
C ARG A 262 -6.29 6.06 -26.72
N TRP A 263 -6.21 7.32 -26.36
CA TRP A 263 -5.50 8.33 -27.12
C TRP A 263 -3.99 8.22 -26.88
N HIS A 264 -3.25 8.05 -27.97
CA HIS A 264 -1.79 7.99 -27.98
C HIS A 264 -1.21 9.23 -28.68
N PRO A 265 -0.99 10.33 -27.95
CA PRO A 265 -0.48 11.57 -28.54
C PRO A 265 0.96 11.42 -29.02
N HIS A 266 1.24 11.88 -30.25
CA HIS A 266 2.58 11.87 -30.86
C HIS A 266 3.56 12.85 -30.18
N ARG A 267 3.06 14.02 -29.73
CA ARG A 267 3.82 15.02 -28.97
C ARG A 267 3.35 15.02 -27.52
N THR A 268 4.30 15.08 -26.58
CA THR A 268 3.99 15.02 -25.14
C THR A 268 4.70 16.13 -24.38
N TRP A 269 3.98 16.76 -23.45
CA TRP A 269 4.55 17.69 -22.48
C TRP A 269 5.46 16.95 -21.50
N LYS A 270 6.58 17.59 -21.12
CA LYS A 270 7.43 17.13 -20.02
C LYS A 270 6.72 17.44 -18.70
N HIS A 271 6.61 16.46 -17.80
CA HIS A 271 5.94 16.59 -16.49
C HIS A 271 4.49 17.17 -16.54
N PRO A 272 3.58 16.60 -17.34
CA PRO A 272 2.27 17.19 -17.60
C PRO A 272 1.40 17.37 -16.35
N GLY A 273 1.54 16.49 -15.36
CA GLY A 273 0.81 16.59 -14.10
C GLY A 273 1.24 17.79 -13.23
N GLN A 274 2.51 18.20 -13.27
CA GLN A 274 2.98 19.41 -12.59
C GLN A 274 2.57 20.65 -13.38
N LEU A 275 2.72 20.62 -14.70
CA LEU A 275 2.31 21.71 -15.58
C LEU A 275 0.81 22.03 -15.43
N SER A 276 -0.06 21.02 -15.49
CA SER A 276 -1.51 21.17 -15.29
C SER A 276 -1.86 21.78 -13.93
N LEU A 277 -1.23 21.32 -12.84
CA LEU A 277 -1.47 21.86 -11.50
C LEU A 277 -1.02 23.31 -11.40
N TRP A 278 0.19 23.64 -11.85
CA TRP A 278 0.70 24.99 -11.77
C TRP A 278 -0.02 25.95 -12.72
N LEU A 279 -0.44 25.50 -13.89
CA LEU A 279 -1.28 26.28 -14.80
C LEU A 279 -2.62 26.61 -14.13
N TYR A 280 -3.25 25.62 -13.50
CA TYR A 280 -4.46 25.84 -12.71
C TYR A 280 -4.23 26.78 -11.51
N LEU A 281 -3.10 26.68 -10.83
CA LEU A 281 -2.83 27.54 -9.67
C LEU A 281 -2.45 28.96 -10.06
N LEU A 282 -1.67 29.19 -11.12
CA LEU A 282 -1.05 30.50 -11.37
C LEU A 282 -1.80 31.39 -12.37
N HIS A 283 -2.72 30.83 -13.17
CA HIS A 283 -3.46 31.63 -14.15
C HIS A 283 -4.22 32.86 -13.58
N PRO A 284 -4.73 32.88 -12.34
CA PRO A 284 -5.42 34.08 -11.83
C PRO A 284 -4.47 35.24 -11.61
N TYR A 285 -3.21 34.98 -11.25
CA TYR A 285 -2.19 36.02 -11.13
C TYR A 285 -1.85 36.64 -12.47
N THR A 286 -1.75 35.82 -13.52
CA THR A 286 -1.49 36.32 -14.86
C THR A 286 -2.72 37.04 -15.45
N ILE A 287 -3.95 36.59 -15.15
CA ILE A 287 -5.17 37.33 -15.48
C ILE A 287 -5.21 38.69 -14.78
N ALA A 288 -4.90 38.76 -13.48
CA ALA A 288 -4.85 40.04 -12.75
C ALA A 288 -3.82 40.99 -13.36
N ALA A 289 -2.65 40.46 -13.74
CA ALA A 289 -1.61 41.24 -14.41
C ALA A 289 -2.04 41.73 -15.82
N THR A 290 -2.65 40.87 -16.64
CA THR A 290 -3.12 41.29 -17.97
C THR A 290 -4.30 42.25 -17.89
N HIS A 291 -5.18 42.11 -16.90
CA HIS A 291 -6.26 43.07 -16.63
C HIS A 291 -5.73 44.45 -16.23
N PHE A 292 -4.68 44.53 -15.42
CA PHE A 292 -4.02 45.81 -15.12
C PHE A 292 -3.42 46.45 -16.38
N LEU A 293 -2.81 45.64 -17.26
CA LEU A 293 -2.24 46.11 -18.52
C LEU A 293 -3.33 46.52 -19.55
N SER A 294 -4.49 45.86 -19.53
CA SER A 294 -5.58 46.14 -20.49
C SER A 294 -6.22 47.52 -20.27
N GLN A 295 -6.10 48.09 -19.07
CA GLN A 295 -6.47 49.49 -18.80
C GLN A 295 -5.63 50.49 -19.61
N LYS A 296 -4.44 50.09 -20.05
CA LYS A 296 -3.53 50.92 -20.87
C LYS A 296 -3.44 50.47 -22.33
N ILE A 297 -3.74 49.20 -22.60
CA ILE A 297 -3.61 48.58 -23.93
C ILE A 297 -4.94 47.90 -24.30
N SER A 298 -5.74 48.55 -25.15
CA SER A 298 -7.09 48.10 -25.53
C SER A 298 -7.12 46.70 -26.18
N ILE A 299 -6.03 46.27 -26.83
CA ILE A 299 -5.96 44.94 -27.46
C ILE A 299 -6.01 43.77 -26.44
N LEU A 300 -5.75 44.04 -25.16
CA LEU A 300 -5.74 43.06 -24.07
C LEU A 300 -7.09 42.96 -23.32
N GLN A 301 -8.16 43.58 -23.83
CA GLN A 301 -9.52 43.33 -23.33
C GLN A 301 -9.93 41.86 -23.54
N ASN A 302 -11.01 41.39 -22.90
CA ASN A 302 -11.46 39.98 -22.89
C ASN A 302 -11.72 39.39 -24.29
N ASN A 303 -10.67 38.95 -24.96
CA ASN A 303 -10.68 38.42 -26.32
C ASN A 303 -9.66 37.27 -26.42
N LEU A 304 -9.59 36.66 -27.61
CA LEU A 304 -8.68 35.54 -27.88
C LEU A 304 -7.19 35.89 -27.65
N ILE A 305 -6.79 37.15 -27.88
CA ILE A 305 -5.42 37.62 -27.68
C ILE A 305 -5.07 37.62 -26.19
N ASN A 306 -5.94 38.16 -25.35
CA ASN A 306 -5.75 38.15 -23.90
C ASN A 306 -5.59 36.72 -23.36
N TYR A 307 -6.45 35.79 -23.80
CA TYR A 307 -6.33 34.37 -23.43
C TYR A 307 -4.97 33.75 -23.82
N LEU A 308 -4.49 34.00 -25.04
CA LEU A 308 -3.18 33.50 -25.49
C LEU A 308 -2.02 34.10 -24.69
N VAL A 309 -2.07 35.39 -24.38
CA VAL A 309 -1.07 36.09 -23.55
C VAL A 309 -1.02 35.50 -22.14
N VAL A 310 -2.19 35.31 -21.50
CA VAL A 310 -2.30 34.68 -20.17
C VAL A 310 -1.65 33.29 -20.18
N LEU A 311 -1.92 32.47 -21.19
CA LEU A 311 -1.31 31.13 -21.31
C LEU A 311 0.21 31.18 -21.46
N ILE A 312 0.74 32.02 -22.35
CA ILE A 312 2.18 32.13 -22.61
C ILE A 312 2.92 32.57 -21.36
N LEU A 313 2.43 33.62 -20.68
CA LEU A 313 3.04 34.13 -19.45
C LEU A 313 3.04 33.08 -18.34
N THR A 314 1.92 32.39 -18.15
CA THR A 314 1.78 31.37 -17.10
C THR A 314 2.72 30.19 -17.35
N ILE A 315 2.78 29.67 -18.58
CA ILE A 315 3.67 28.56 -18.94
C ILE A 315 5.15 28.98 -18.83
N GLY A 316 5.49 30.19 -19.24
CA GLY A 316 6.84 30.74 -19.12
C GLY A 316 7.34 30.78 -17.66
N PHE A 317 6.51 31.29 -16.74
CA PHE A 317 6.84 31.35 -15.32
C PHE A 317 7.08 29.96 -14.71
N ILE A 318 6.24 28.99 -15.06
CA ILE A 318 6.37 27.60 -14.60
C ILE A 318 7.70 26.98 -15.04
N CYS A 319 8.10 27.19 -16.30
CA CYS A 319 9.35 26.67 -16.84
C CYS A 319 10.58 27.24 -16.14
N LEU A 320 10.58 28.53 -15.80
CA LEU A 320 11.67 29.18 -15.06
C LEU A 320 11.81 28.61 -13.64
N PHE A 321 10.68 28.49 -12.92
CA PHE A 321 10.65 27.99 -11.55
C PHE A 321 11.20 26.55 -11.45
N LEU A 322 10.78 25.66 -12.35
CA LEU A 322 11.22 24.25 -12.35
C LEU A 322 12.72 24.09 -12.63
N ARG A 323 13.34 25.01 -13.39
CA ARG A 323 14.78 24.97 -13.68
C ARG A 323 15.64 25.31 -12.45
N GLN A 324 15.19 26.24 -11.61
CA GLN A 324 15.94 26.73 -10.46
C GLN A 324 15.93 25.74 -9.28
N GLN A 325 14.83 25.00 -9.08
CA GLN A 325 14.69 24.03 -7.99
C GLN A 325 15.73 22.89 -8.03
N HIS A 326 16.16 22.48 -9.23
CA HIS A 326 17.14 21.39 -9.39
C HIS A 326 18.54 21.76 -8.83
N SER A 327 18.86 23.05 -8.71
CA SER A 327 20.16 23.52 -8.22
C SER A 327 20.28 23.50 -6.68
N TRP A 328 19.17 23.63 -5.95
CA TRP A 328 19.18 23.90 -4.50
C TRP A 328 19.30 22.66 -3.59
N PHE A 329 19.00 21.45 -4.08
CA PHE A 329 18.79 20.26 -3.22
C PHE A 329 19.85 19.15 -3.32
N ARG A 330 21.13 19.45 -3.58
CA ARG A 330 22.22 18.46 -3.46
C ARG A 330 22.65 18.30 -1.99
N HIS A 331 22.08 17.33 -1.27
CA HIS A 331 22.59 16.93 0.06
C HIS A 331 23.76 15.93 -0.06
N LYS A 332 24.84 16.17 0.71
CA LYS A 332 26.01 15.29 0.92
C LYS A 332 25.61 14.04 1.73
N GLN A 333 25.84 12.83 1.22
CA GLN A 333 25.65 11.56 1.94
C GLN A 333 26.92 11.18 2.72
N THR A 334 26.78 10.78 3.99
CA THR A 334 27.84 10.15 4.79
C THR A 334 27.89 8.64 4.53
N THR A 335 29.08 8.07 4.29
CA THR A 335 29.26 6.63 4.07
C THR A 335 29.18 5.84 5.38
N PRO A 336 28.28 4.85 5.52
CA PRO A 336 28.18 4.03 6.72
C PRO A 336 29.35 3.05 6.84
N VAL A 337 29.84 2.82 8.07
CA VAL A 337 30.86 1.80 8.38
C VAL A 337 30.31 0.40 8.12
N LYS A 338 31.01 -0.40 7.32
CA LYS A 338 30.64 -1.80 7.03
C LYS A 338 31.20 -2.69 8.13
N ARG A 339 30.35 -3.44 8.85
CA ARG A 339 30.78 -4.32 9.94
C ARG A 339 30.40 -5.79 9.67
N ALA A 340 29.12 -6.10 9.87
CA ALA A 340 28.53 -7.40 9.55
C ALA A 340 27.29 -7.20 8.67
N VAL A 341 27.05 -8.15 7.78
CA VAL A 341 25.96 -8.12 6.82
C VAL A 341 25.34 -9.51 6.67
N LYS A 342 24.01 -9.55 6.63
CA LYS A 342 23.23 -10.69 6.14
C LYS A 342 22.89 -10.42 4.68
N GLU A 343 23.51 -11.18 3.80
CA GLU A 343 23.27 -11.13 2.35
C GLU A 343 22.10 -12.05 2.02
N PHE A 344 21.02 -11.48 1.51
CA PHE A 344 19.77 -12.15 1.19
C PHE A 344 19.66 -12.39 -0.31
N SER A 345 19.40 -13.63 -0.71
CA SER A 345 19.27 -14.04 -2.11
C SER A 345 17.81 -14.14 -2.53
N LYS A 346 17.35 -13.21 -3.39
CA LYS A 346 16.00 -13.26 -3.97
C LYS A 346 15.81 -14.50 -4.84
N THR A 347 16.84 -14.89 -5.60
CA THR A 347 16.78 -16.04 -6.51
C THR A 347 16.60 -17.34 -5.74
N ALA A 348 17.34 -17.54 -4.65
CA ALA A 348 17.20 -18.71 -3.79
C ALA A 348 15.81 -18.79 -3.14
N LEU A 349 15.26 -17.66 -2.68
CA LEU A 349 13.90 -17.62 -2.11
C LEU A 349 12.85 -18.08 -3.13
N LEU A 350 12.92 -17.59 -4.37
CA LEU A 350 11.98 -17.96 -5.43
C LEU A 350 12.16 -19.41 -5.86
N HIS A 351 13.40 -19.90 -5.93
CA HIS A 351 13.71 -21.31 -6.17
C HIS A 351 13.09 -22.22 -5.10
N ASN A 352 13.26 -21.88 -3.81
CA ASN A 352 12.68 -22.64 -2.71
C ASN A 352 11.15 -22.65 -2.76
N LEU A 353 10.53 -21.51 -3.10
CA LEU A 353 9.09 -21.44 -3.29
C LEU A 353 8.62 -22.40 -4.39
N GLN A 354 9.32 -22.44 -5.53
CA GLN A 354 9.01 -23.36 -6.63
C GLN A 354 9.17 -24.83 -6.21
N GLU A 355 10.21 -25.18 -5.46
CA GLU A 355 10.40 -26.53 -4.94
C GLU A 355 9.29 -26.95 -3.98
N ILE A 356 8.81 -26.04 -3.13
CA ILE A 356 7.64 -26.31 -2.27
C ILE A 356 6.39 -26.52 -3.13
N GLN A 357 6.15 -25.64 -4.11
CA GLN A 357 4.99 -25.74 -5.01
C GLN A 357 4.99 -27.03 -5.85
N ARG A 358 6.17 -27.57 -6.17
CA ARG A 358 6.33 -28.83 -6.91
C ARG A 358 5.81 -30.05 -6.16
N ILE A 359 5.94 -30.07 -4.83
CA ILE A 359 5.65 -31.26 -4.01
C ILE A 359 4.29 -31.23 -3.31
N ILE A 360 3.65 -30.06 -3.21
CA ILE A 360 2.29 -29.94 -2.65
C ILE A 360 1.24 -30.29 -3.71
N SER A 361 0.04 -30.63 -3.25
CA SER A 361 -1.10 -30.85 -4.15
C SER A 361 -1.38 -29.61 -5.02
N PRO A 362 -1.72 -29.76 -6.32
CA PRO A 362 -2.03 -28.62 -7.21
C PRO A 362 -3.20 -27.75 -6.75
N LYS A 363 -4.06 -28.27 -5.87
CA LYS A 363 -5.18 -27.54 -5.27
C LYS A 363 -4.78 -26.75 -4.02
N THR A 364 -3.64 -27.10 -3.42
CA THR A 364 -3.13 -26.49 -2.19
C THR A 364 -2.24 -25.30 -2.51
N LYS A 365 -2.44 -24.22 -1.77
CA LYS A 365 -1.65 -22.98 -1.89
C LYS A 365 -0.64 -22.84 -0.77
N VAL A 366 0.26 -21.88 -0.91
CA VAL A 366 1.27 -21.55 0.11
C VAL A 366 0.84 -20.33 0.92
N MET A 367 0.72 -20.51 2.24
CA MET A 367 0.64 -19.42 3.21
C MET A 367 2.05 -19.19 3.77
N ALA A 368 2.74 -18.16 3.30
CA ALA A 368 4.12 -17.91 3.68
C ALA A 368 4.24 -17.48 5.15
N VAL A 369 4.95 -18.28 5.95
CA VAL A 369 5.20 -17.94 7.37
C VAL A 369 6.43 -17.04 7.45
N VAL A 370 6.21 -15.77 7.82
CA VAL A 370 7.24 -14.72 7.86
C VAL A 370 7.40 -14.08 9.25
N LYS A 371 7.07 -14.84 10.31
CA LYS A 371 7.29 -14.45 11.71
C LYS A 371 8.78 -14.31 12.04
N ALA A 372 9.09 -13.62 13.15
CA ALA A 372 10.43 -13.32 13.62
C ALA A 372 11.30 -12.67 12.53
N ASP A 373 10.79 -11.61 11.89
CA ASP A 373 11.45 -10.93 10.76
C ASP A 373 11.75 -11.87 9.58
N ALA A 374 10.76 -12.71 9.20
CA ALA A 374 10.90 -13.77 8.21
C ALA A 374 12.04 -14.74 8.55
N TYR A 375 12.05 -15.24 9.79
CA TYR A 375 13.14 -16.02 10.35
C TYR A 375 14.46 -15.25 10.15
N GLY A 376 14.59 -14.05 10.72
CA GLY A 376 15.79 -13.22 10.63
C GLY A 376 16.19 -12.73 9.22
N CYS A 377 15.42 -13.04 8.17
CA CYS A 377 15.78 -12.72 6.78
C CYS A 377 15.41 -11.30 6.34
N GLY A 378 14.62 -10.57 7.13
CA GLY A 378 14.05 -9.28 6.74
C GLY A 378 12.65 -9.45 6.16
N ALA A 379 11.61 -9.43 6.99
CA ALA A 379 10.23 -9.60 6.57
C ALA A 379 9.75 -8.49 5.63
N LYS A 380 10.33 -7.29 5.79
CA LYS A 380 10.06 -6.13 4.92
C LYS A 380 10.49 -6.38 3.48
N GLU A 381 11.54 -7.17 3.27
CA GLU A 381 12.11 -7.50 1.97
C GLU A 381 11.47 -8.78 1.41
N VAL A 382 11.34 -9.81 2.26
CA VAL A 382 10.83 -11.14 1.89
C VAL A 382 9.35 -11.09 1.48
N ALA A 383 8.48 -10.46 2.27
CA ALA A 383 7.04 -10.53 2.02
C ALA A 383 6.61 -9.89 0.69
N PRO A 384 7.10 -8.69 0.29
CA PRO A 384 6.78 -8.13 -1.03
C PRO A 384 7.30 -8.98 -2.21
N ILE A 385 8.45 -9.64 -2.05
CA ILE A 385 8.99 -10.53 -3.09
C ILE A 385 8.07 -11.74 -3.28
N LEU A 386 7.63 -12.35 -2.18
CA LEU A 386 6.70 -13.48 -2.21
C LEU A 386 5.32 -13.08 -2.75
N GLU A 387 4.81 -11.91 -2.37
CA GLU A 387 3.52 -11.39 -2.87
C GLU A 387 3.57 -11.17 -4.40
N GLN A 388 4.70 -10.63 -4.91
CA GLN A 388 4.93 -10.51 -6.35
C GLN A 388 5.05 -11.85 -7.07
N ALA A 389 5.54 -12.88 -6.38
CA ALA A 389 5.63 -14.25 -6.89
C ALA A 389 4.29 -15.02 -6.84
N GLY A 390 3.21 -14.37 -6.40
CA GLY A 390 1.86 -14.95 -6.38
C GLY A 390 1.41 -15.51 -5.04
N ILE A 391 2.18 -15.31 -3.95
CA ILE A 391 1.71 -15.66 -2.61
C ILE A 391 0.58 -14.72 -2.19
N ASP A 392 -0.59 -15.31 -1.93
CA ASP A 392 -1.82 -14.61 -1.58
C ASP A 392 -2.18 -14.70 -0.09
N PHE A 393 -1.35 -15.32 0.75
CA PHE A 393 -1.57 -15.38 2.20
C PHE A 393 -0.24 -15.41 2.97
N PHE A 394 -0.15 -14.62 4.05
CA PHE A 394 1.00 -14.61 4.96
C PHE A 394 0.61 -14.97 6.39
N ALA A 395 1.55 -15.48 7.17
CA ALA A 395 1.39 -15.71 8.60
C ALA A 395 2.54 -15.10 9.41
N VAL A 396 2.19 -14.44 10.52
CA VAL A 396 3.10 -13.81 11.49
C VAL A 396 2.80 -14.34 12.89
N ALA A 397 3.72 -14.16 13.85
CA ALA A 397 3.48 -14.55 15.23
C ALA A 397 2.66 -13.52 15.99
N THR A 398 2.92 -12.23 15.76
CA THR A 398 2.33 -11.14 16.54
C THR A 398 1.58 -10.12 15.68
N ILE A 399 0.68 -9.38 16.32
CA ILE A 399 0.00 -8.24 15.68
C ILE A 399 1.00 -7.18 15.20
N ASP A 400 2.10 -6.94 15.92
CA ASP A 400 3.09 -5.90 15.56
C ASP A 400 3.85 -6.25 14.28
N GLU A 401 4.18 -7.52 14.07
CA GLU A 401 4.73 -8.02 12.81
C GLU A 401 3.72 -7.83 11.66
N GLY A 402 2.44 -8.14 11.90
CA GLY A 402 1.38 -7.93 10.92
C GLY A 402 1.22 -6.45 10.54
N ILE A 403 1.28 -5.55 11.54
CA ILE A 403 1.28 -4.10 11.34
C ILE A 403 2.51 -3.67 10.53
N GLN A 404 3.69 -4.22 10.82
CA GLN A 404 4.93 -3.93 10.10
C GLN A 404 4.82 -4.32 8.63
N LEU A 405 4.29 -5.51 8.31
CA LEU A 405 4.04 -5.93 6.93
C LEU A 405 3.07 -4.98 6.21
N ARG A 406 1.98 -4.58 6.87
CA ARG A 406 1.01 -3.62 6.33
C ARG A 406 1.63 -2.25 6.06
N LYS A 407 2.50 -1.77 6.95
CA LYS A 407 3.26 -0.51 6.75
C LYS A 407 4.23 -0.61 5.58
N ASN A 408 4.73 -1.81 5.28
CA ASN A 408 5.55 -2.11 4.10
C ASN A 408 4.72 -2.52 2.87
N ALA A 409 3.44 -2.13 2.84
CA ALA A 409 2.53 -2.23 1.70
C ALA A 409 2.15 -3.65 1.25
N VAL A 410 2.36 -4.68 2.08
CA VAL A 410 1.81 -6.03 1.85
C VAL A 410 0.28 -5.95 1.90
N LYS A 411 -0.38 -6.42 0.84
CA LYS A 411 -1.84 -6.34 0.64
C LYS A 411 -2.56 -7.66 0.93
N SER A 412 -1.92 -8.79 0.69
CA SER A 412 -2.47 -10.13 0.93
C SER A 412 -2.93 -10.32 2.38
N PRO A 413 -3.95 -11.15 2.65
CA PRO A 413 -4.31 -11.59 4.00
C PRO A 413 -3.10 -11.94 4.87
N ILE A 414 -3.15 -11.52 6.13
CA ILE A 414 -2.10 -11.81 7.12
C ILE A 414 -2.78 -12.42 8.34
N LEU A 415 -2.42 -13.67 8.64
CA LEU A 415 -2.83 -14.37 9.86
C LEU A 415 -1.85 -14.08 11.00
N VAL A 416 -2.36 -13.57 12.11
CA VAL A 416 -1.64 -13.51 13.39
C VAL A 416 -1.86 -14.84 14.10
N LEU A 417 -0.84 -15.70 14.10
CA LEU A 417 -0.90 -17.05 14.67
C LEU A 417 -0.98 -17.05 16.20
N GLY A 418 -0.41 -16.04 16.86
CA GLY A 418 -0.34 -15.93 18.31
C GLY A 418 -1.50 -15.19 18.94
N TYR A 419 -1.41 -15.01 20.25
CA TYR A 419 -2.36 -14.21 21.03
C TYR A 419 -2.28 -12.73 20.67
N THR A 420 -3.46 -12.10 20.52
CA THR A 420 -3.59 -10.65 20.51
C THR A 420 -4.52 -10.24 21.63
N SER A 421 -4.09 -9.33 22.51
CA SER A 421 -4.97 -8.81 23.56
C SER A 421 -6.25 -8.21 22.97
N PRO A 422 -7.45 -8.53 23.51
CA PRO A 422 -8.70 -7.90 23.07
C PRO A 422 -8.70 -6.37 23.16
N LYS A 423 -7.82 -5.78 23.99
CA LYS A 423 -7.59 -4.32 24.04
C LYS A 423 -7.12 -3.75 22.69
N ARG A 424 -6.44 -4.55 21.86
CA ARG A 424 -5.88 -4.18 20.55
C ARG A 424 -6.77 -4.57 19.37
N ILE A 425 -8.02 -5.02 19.60
CA ILE A 425 -8.91 -5.48 18.50
C ILE A 425 -9.18 -4.41 17.44
N LYS A 426 -9.19 -3.13 17.82
CA LYS A 426 -9.32 -2.01 16.87
C LYS A 426 -8.14 -1.96 15.89
N GLU A 427 -6.95 -2.39 16.30
CA GLU A 427 -5.77 -2.48 15.43
C GLU A 427 -5.91 -3.63 14.44
N LEU A 428 -6.40 -4.80 14.87
CA LEU A 428 -6.69 -5.93 13.96
C LEU A 428 -7.61 -5.48 12.81
N ARG A 429 -8.73 -4.82 13.14
CA ARG A 429 -9.65 -4.25 12.14
C ARG A 429 -9.00 -3.16 11.30
N ARG A 430 -8.30 -2.21 11.95
CA ARG A 430 -7.65 -1.07 11.26
C ARG A 430 -6.66 -1.55 10.20
N TYR A 431 -5.82 -2.52 10.55
CA TYR A 431 -4.76 -3.06 9.69
C TYR A 431 -5.22 -4.26 8.85
N SER A 432 -6.50 -4.65 8.93
CA SER A 432 -7.05 -5.81 8.19
C SER A 432 -6.20 -7.06 8.41
N LEU A 433 -6.01 -7.43 9.67
CA LEU A 433 -5.29 -8.62 10.11
C LEU A 433 -6.29 -9.69 10.56
N THR A 434 -6.08 -10.92 10.11
CA THR A 434 -6.85 -12.09 10.52
C THR A 434 -6.28 -12.60 11.84
N GLN A 435 -7.13 -12.83 12.84
CA GLN A 435 -6.70 -13.28 14.17
C GLN A 435 -6.92 -14.78 14.35
N SER A 436 -5.92 -15.51 14.85
CA SER A 436 -6.16 -16.85 15.36
C SER A 436 -6.99 -16.83 16.64
N ILE A 437 -8.09 -17.59 16.69
CA ILE A 437 -8.79 -17.90 17.93
C ILE A 437 -8.02 -19.02 18.63
N ILE A 438 -7.38 -18.68 19.75
CA ILE A 438 -6.47 -19.57 20.46
C ILE A 438 -7.09 -20.34 21.64
N SER A 439 -8.32 -19.98 22.03
CA SER A 439 -9.14 -20.66 23.05
C SER A 439 -10.57 -20.09 23.02
N GLU A 440 -11.50 -20.78 23.67
CA GLU A 440 -12.91 -20.39 23.84
C GLU A 440 -12.99 -19.05 24.59
N GLY A 441 -12.26 -18.93 25.72
CA GLY A 441 -12.22 -17.69 26.50
C GLY A 441 -11.66 -16.51 25.71
N HIS A 442 -10.68 -16.75 24.82
CA HIS A 442 -10.16 -15.72 23.94
C HIS A 442 -11.21 -15.26 22.92
N ALA A 443 -11.96 -16.19 22.32
CA ALA A 443 -13.05 -15.87 21.39
C ALA A 443 -14.11 -14.99 22.06
N VAL A 444 -14.59 -15.39 23.25
CA VAL A 444 -15.58 -14.63 24.02
C VAL A 444 -15.07 -13.22 24.32
N ALA A 445 -13.82 -13.10 24.81
CA ALA A 445 -13.23 -11.81 25.15
C ALA A 445 -13.03 -10.88 23.94
N LEU A 446 -12.77 -11.42 22.74
CA LEU A 446 -12.72 -10.64 21.50
C LEU A 446 -14.12 -10.19 21.08
N SER A 447 -15.10 -11.10 21.07
CA SER A 447 -16.48 -10.79 20.67
C SER A 447 -17.11 -9.70 21.54
N GLN A 448 -16.87 -9.72 22.86
CA GLN A 448 -17.34 -8.71 23.81
C GLN A 448 -16.90 -7.27 23.47
N ARG A 449 -15.85 -7.09 22.66
CA ARG A 449 -15.39 -5.77 22.23
C ARG A 449 -16.25 -5.14 21.13
N LYS A 450 -17.19 -5.89 20.54
CA LYS A 450 -18.12 -5.41 19.50
C LYS A 450 -17.41 -4.82 18.26
N VAL A 451 -16.26 -5.37 17.90
CA VAL A 451 -15.49 -4.97 16.72
C VAL A 451 -15.41 -6.16 15.77
N ALA A 452 -16.03 -6.01 14.60
CA ALA A 452 -15.98 -7.04 13.56
C ALA A 452 -14.54 -7.29 13.07
N ILE A 453 -14.08 -8.54 13.13
CA ILE A 453 -12.77 -8.99 12.66
C ILE A 453 -12.87 -10.36 11.96
N ASP A 454 -11.94 -10.61 11.04
CA ASP A 454 -11.76 -11.93 10.43
C ASP A 454 -10.87 -12.80 11.32
N CYS A 455 -11.22 -14.08 11.44
CA CYS A 455 -10.60 -15.01 12.36
C CYS A 455 -10.31 -16.34 11.69
N HIS A 456 -9.19 -16.98 12.06
CA HIS A 456 -9.02 -18.42 11.84
C HIS A 456 -9.16 -19.15 13.18
N LEU A 457 -9.91 -20.24 13.21
CA LEU A 457 -10.08 -21.05 14.41
C LEU A 457 -8.93 -22.06 14.52
N ALA A 458 -8.11 -21.94 15.56
CA ALA A 458 -7.11 -22.96 15.88
C ALA A 458 -7.78 -24.06 16.69
N ILE A 459 -7.64 -25.32 16.27
CA ILE A 459 -8.17 -26.49 16.97
C ILE A 459 -6.99 -27.24 17.59
N ASP A 460 -7.06 -27.54 18.89
CA ASP A 460 -6.02 -28.33 19.55
C ASP A 460 -6.28 -29.82 19.34
N THR A 461 -5.65 -30.40 18.33
CA THR A 461 -5.77 -31.84 18.04
C THR A 461 -4.78 -32.70 18.82
N GLY A 462 -4.01 -32.12 19.75
CA GLY A 462 -3.07 -32.86 20.62
C GLY A 462 -1.72 -32.18 20.85
N MET A 463 -1.54 -30.93 20.40
CA MET A 463 -0.31 -30.17 20.68
C MET A 463 -0.35 -29.56 22.08
N HIS A 464 -1.54 -29.27 22.62
CA HIS A 464 -1.75 -28.72 23.96
C HIS A 464 -1.01 -27.40 24.22
N ARG A 465 -0.87 -26.58 23.17
CA ARG A 465 -0.22 -25.27 23.24
C ARG A 465 -1.20 -24.11 23.09
N LEU A 466 -1.93 -24.10 21.98
CA LEU A 466 -2.98 -23.13 21.64
C LEU A 466 -4.02 -23.87 20.80
N GLY A 467 -5.26 -23.46 20.91
CA GLY A 467 -6.37 -24.03 20.17
C GLY A 467 -7.57 -24.28 21.08
N VAL A 468 -8.73 -24.38 20.45
CA VAL A 468 -9.98 -24.71 21.12
C VAL A 468 -10.11 -26.21 21.26
N THR A 469 -10.93 -26.63 22.21
CA THR A 469 -11.23 -28.03 22.44
C THR A 469 -11.77 -28.66 21.15
N PRO A 470 -11.25 -29.82 20.70
CA PRO A 470 -11.63 -30.45 19.44
C PRO A 470 -12.96 -31.21 19.58
N THR A 471 -14.01 -30.53 20.05
CA THR A 471 -15.38 -31.04 20.09
C THR A 471 -16.28 -30.11 19.30
N ILE A 472 -17.25 -30.70 18.58
CA ILE A 472 -18.16 -29.91 17.75
C ILE A 472 -18.92 -28.87 18.56
N ASP A 473 -19.39 -29.19 19.76
CA ASP A 473 -20.11 -28.24 20.62
C ASP A 473 -19.27 -27.01 20.98
N SER A 474 -17.99 -27.20 21.33
CA SER A 474 -17.07 -26.10 21.63
C SER A 474 -16.86 -25.23 20.41
N ILE A 475 -16.70 -25.84 19.24
CA ILE A 475 -16.51 -25.13 17.97
C ILE A 475 -17.77 -24.34 17.59
N LEU A 476 -18.94 -24.98 17.63
CA LEU A 476 -20.22 -24.34 17.32
C LEU A 476 -20.48 -23.13 18.22
N SER A 477 -20.11 -23.21 19.50
CA SER A 477 -20.25 -22.08 20.44
C SER A 477 -19.46 -20.84 19.97
N ILE A 478 -18.33 -21.03 19.29
CA ILE A 478 -17.49 -19.95 18.76
C ILE A 478 -18.05 -19.40 17.46
N PHE A 479 -18.54 -20.27 16.56
CA PHE A 479 -19.22 -19.83 15.33
C PHE A 479 -20.48 -19.00 15.61
N ALA A 480 -21.12 -19.21 16.76
CA ALA A 480 -22.27 -18.42 17.21
C ALA A 480 -21.92 -17.03 17.77
N LEU A 481 -20.63 -16.73 18.02
CA LEU A 481 -20.24 -15.44 18.61
C LEU A 481 -20.38 -14.29 17.60
N PRO A 482 -21.07 -13.19 17.96
CA PRO A 482 -21.19 -12.05 17.07
C PRO A 482 -19.82 -11.36 16.89
N PHE A 483 -19.68 -10.62 15.79
CA PHE A 483 -18.48 -9.84 15.43
C PHE A 483 -17.24 -10.67 15.06
N LEU A 484 -17.27 -12.00 15.15
CA LEU A 484 -16.16 -12.86 14.74
C LEU A 484 -16.54 -13.59 13.45
N THR A 485 -15.89 -13.24 12.35
CA THR A 485 -16.08 -13.96 11.08
C THR A 485 -15.03 -15.08 11.00
N ILE A 486 -15.43 -16.34 11.17
CA ILE A 486 -14.51 -17.47 11.00
C ILE A 486 -14.30 -17.71 9.50
N SER A 487 -13.13 -17.32 8.98
CA SER A 487 -12.74 -17.45 7.57
C SER A 487 -11.75 -18.57 7.30
N GLY A 488 -11.39 -19.34 8.34
CA GLY A 488 -10.54 -20.51 8.21
C GLY A 488 -10.47 -21.33 9.49
N VAL A 489 -10.08 -22.59 9.37
CA VAL A 489 -9.87 -23.54 10.48
C VAL A 489 -8.52 -24.23 10.30
N TYR A 490 -7.80 -24.46 11.39
CA TYR A 490 -6.48 -25.08 11.31
C TYR A 490 -6.04 -25.76 12.59
N SER A 491 -5.05 -26.62 12.47
CA SER A 491 -4.30 -27.18 13.61
C SER A 491 -2.79 -27.14 13.35
N HIS A 492 -1.99 -27.67 14.27
CA HIS A 492 -0.55 -27.81 14.15
C HIS A 492 -0.09 -29.21 14.59
N LEU A 493 0.59 -29.90 13.69
CA LEU A 493 1.16 -31.22 13.95
C LEU A 493 2.35 -31.09 14.91
N GLY A 494 2.36 -31.90 15.97
CA GLY A 494 3.34 -31.82 17.05
C GLY A 494 4.61 -32.64 16.83
N SER A 495 4.60 -33.59 15.90
CA SER A 495 5.71 -34.55 15.69
C SER A 495 5.91 -34.92 14.21
N ALA A 496 5.48 -34.04 13.29
CA ALA A 496 5.57 -34.30 11.86
C ALA A 496 7.02 -34.31 11.33
N ASP A 497 7.98 -33.84 12.12
CA ASP A 497 9.41 -33.79 11.85
C ASP A 497 10.14 -35.13 12.07
N ARG A 498 9.49 -36.11 12.72
CA ARG A 498 10.07 -37.43 13.03
C ARG A 498 9.29 -38.56 12.36
N LEU A 499 10.01 -39.57 11.88
CA LEU A 499 9.43 -40.77 11.23
C LEU A 499 9.48 -42.04 12.10
N ASN A 500 9.77 -41.93 13.40
CA ASN A 500 9.64 -43.07 14.31
C ASN A 500 8.16 -43.44 14.54
N PRO A 501 7.85 -44.71 14.88
CA PRO A 501 6.47 -45.19 15.00
C PRO A 501 5.57 -44.35 15.91
N ASP A 502 6.04 -43.96 17.09
CA ASP A 502 5.26 -43.19 18.06
C ASP A 502 4.91 -41.79 17.52
N SER A 503 5.87 -41.12 16.87
CA SER A 503 5.66 -39.81 16.24
C SER A 503 4.67 -39.88 15.08
N MET A 504 4.75 -40.95 14.29
CA MET A 504 3.81 -41.19 13.20
C MET A 504 2.39 -41.44 13.71
N ILE A 505 2.23 -42.28 14.74
CA ILE A 505 0.94 -42.58 15.38
C ILE A 505 0.33 -41.29 15.95
N ARG A 506 1.12 -40.49 16.67
CA ARG A 506 0.68 -39.19 17.21
C ARG A 506 0.20 -38.27 16.09
N THR A 507 0.99 -38.13 15.03
CA THR A 507 0.63 -37.26 13.90
C THR A 507 -0.63 -37.73 13.18
N GLN A 508 -0.79 -39.03 12.97
CA GLN A 508 -2.02 -39.61 12.37
C GLN A 508 -3.25 -39.38 13.24
N LYS A 509 -3.15 -39.50 14.57
CA LYS A 509 -4.25 -39.17 15.49
C LYS A 509 -4.65 -37.70 15.40
N GLN A 510 -3.68 -36.80 15.29
CA GLN A 510 -3.95 -35.37 15.11
C GLN A 510 -4.66 -35.06 13.79
N ILE A 511 -4.27 -35.73 12.70
CA ILE A 511 -4.90 -35.60 11.38
C ILE A 511 -6.34 -36.12 11.43
N ALA A 512 -6.55 -37.35 11.92
CA ALA A 512 -7.88 -37.97 12.03
C ALA A 512 -8.84 -37.13 12.89
N CYS A 513 -8.35 -36.57 13.99
CA CYS A 513 -9.13 -35.66 14.82
C CYS A 513 -9.53 -34.38 14.07
N PHE A 514 -8.62 -33.79 13.30
CA PHE A 514 -8.93 -32.60 12.50
C PHE A 514 -9.96 -32.91 11.41
N ASP A 515 -9.75 -33.99 10.65
CA ASP A 515 -10.63 -34.39 9.55
C ASP A 515 -12.03 -34.77 10.03
N GLN A 516 -12.14 -35.41 11.20
CA GLN A 516 -13.43 -35.72 11.83
C GLN A 516 -14.22 -34.44 12.15
N ILE A 517 -13.55 -33.40 12.65
CA ILE A 517 -14.20 -32.12 12.93
C ILE A 517 -14.66 -31.42 11.64
N LEU A 518 -13.86 -31.46 10.58
CA LEU A 518 -14.26 -30.91 9.28
C LEU A 518 -15.50 -31.63 8.72
N LEU A 519 -15.51 -32.96 8.80
CA LEU A 519 -16.65 -33.78 8.40
C LEU A 519 -17.93 -33.40 9.17
N GLU A 520 -17.82 -33.21 10.49
CA GLU A 520 -18.96 -32.83 11.33
C GLU A 520 -19.49 -31.42 11.04
N LEU A 521 -18.61 -30.50 10.65
CA LEU A 521 -19.00 -29.16 10.19
C LEU A 521 -19.68 -29.21 8.81
N ASP A 522 -19.16 -30.01 7.88
CA ASP A 522 -19.74 -30.21 6.55
C ASP A 522 -21.14 -30.84 6.62
N GLN A 523 -21.32 -31.87 7.46
CA GLN A 523 -22.63 -32.51 7.71
C GLN A 523 -23.67 -31.52 8.24
N ARG A 524 -23.24 -30.49 8.97
CA ARG A 524 -24.09 -29.42 9.51
C ARG A 524 -24.20 -28.21 8.58
N GLN A 525 -23.60 -28.26 7.38
CA GLN A 525 -23.57 -27.18 6.40
C GLN A 525 -22.99 -25.87 6.94
N ILE A 526 -22.01 -25.97 7.84
CA ILE A 526 -21.34 -24.80 8.43
C ILE A 526 -20.13 -24.43 7.59
N SER A 527 -20.15 -23.24 6.99
CA SER A 527 -19.00 -22.73 6.26
C SER A 527 -17.88 -22.31 7.21
N TYR A 528 -16.72 -22.94 7.10
CA TYR A 528 -15.53 -22.66 7.92
C TYR A 528 -14.37 -22.01 7.15
N GLY A 529 -14.58 -21.65 5.88
CA GLY A 529 -13.57 -20.99 5.05
C GLY A 529 -12.41 -21.91 4.68
N VAL A 530 -11.18 -21.41 4.78
CA VAL A 530 -9.98 -22.14 4.33
C VAL A 530 -9.40 -23.08 5.39
N THR A 531 -8.89 -24.22 4.97
CA THR A 531 -8.26 -25.24 5.81
C THR A 531 -6.75 -25.22 5.69
N HIS A 532 -6.03 -25.42 6.80
CA HIS A 532 -4.59 -25.64 6.77
C HIS A 532 -4.12 -26.46 7.96
N LEU A 533 -3.11 -27.30 7.75
CA LEU A 533 -2.59 -28.17 8.81
C LEU A 533 -1.06 -28.27 8.76
N GLN A 534 -0.52 -28.47 7.56
CA GLN A 534 0.89 -28.78 7.34
C GLN A 534 1.78 -27.54 7.50
N SER A 535 2.77 -27.64 8.39
CA SER A 535 3.97 -26.79 8.37
C SER A 535 5.04 -27.42 7.44
N SER A 536 6.27 -26.90 7.45
CA SER A 536 7.40 -27.44 6.67
C SER A 536 7.52 -28.96 6.69
N TYR A 537 7.54 -29.60 7.86
CA TYR A 537 7.69 -31.06 7.93
C TYR A 537 6.40 -31.82 7.61
N GLY A 538 5.22 -31.20 7.79
CA GLY A 538 3.96 -31.74 7.28
C GLY A 538 3.96 -31.82 5.75
N ILE A 539 4.57 -30.84 5.07
CA ILE A 539 4.75 -30.86 3.61
C ILE A 539 5.68 -32.01 3.21
N LEU A 540 6.81 -32.20 3.90
CA LEU A 540 7.82 -33.20 3.53
C LEU A 540 7.41 -34.66 3.84
N ASN A 541 6.73 -34.89 4.96
CA ASN A 541 6.47 -36.24 5.48
C ASN A 541 5.03 -36.72 5.28
N TYR A 542 4.11 -35.80 4.95
CA TYR A 542 2.69 -36.09 4.72
C TYR A 542 2.18 -35.34 3.47
N PRO A 543 2.84 -35.48 2.30
CA PRO A 543 2.52 -34.71 1.09
C PRO A 543 1.12 -35.01 0.52
N ASP A 544 0.56 -36.17 0.85
CA ASP A 544 -0.75 -36.62 0.32
C ASP A 544 -1.94 -35.86 0.92
N LEU A 545 -1.73 -35.13 2.02
CA LEU A 545 -2.76 -34.29 2.63
C LEU A 545 -3.15 -33.15 1.69
N SER A 546 -4.45 -32.94 1.53
CA SER A 546 -5.01 -31.97 0.58
C SER A 546 -5.91 -30.95 1.29
N TYR A 547 -5.29 -29.99 1.97
CA TYR A 547 -5.96 -28.81 2.54
C TYR A 547 -5.77 -27.59 1.63
N ASP A 548 -6.48 -26.49 1.91
CA ASP A 548 -6.39 -25.28 1.07
C ASP A 548 -5.01 -24.60 1.11
N TYR A 549 -4.36 -24.60 2.28
CA TYR A 549 -3.02 -24.02 2.44
C TYR A 549 -2.05 -24.92 3.22
N VAL A 550 -0.79 -24.87 2.80
CA VAL A 550 0.37 -25.27 3.60
C VAL A 550 1.08 -24.04 4.18
N ARG A 551 1.79 -24.20 5.29
CA ARG A 551 2.47 -23.11 6.02
C ARG A 551 4.00 -23.31 6.10
N PRO A 552 4.73 -23.21 4.98
CA PRO A 552 6.19 -23.33 5.00
C PRO A 552 6.80 -22.11 5.70
N GLY A 553 7.76 -22.39 6.59
CA GLY A 553 8.60 -21.39 7.23
C GLY A 553 10.07 -21.66 6.93
N ILE A 554 10.65 -22.66 7.61
CA ILE A 554 12.07 -23.02 7.42
C ILE A 554 12.39 -23.45 5.98
N LEU A 555 11.45 -24.08 5.26
CA LEU A 555 11.66 -24.46 3.86
C LEU A 555 11.85 -23.24 2.95
N LEU A 556 11.15 -22.13 3.21
CA LEU A 556 11.33 -20.90 2.43
C LEU A 556 12.73 -20.31 2.63
N THR A 557 13.35 -20.55 3.80
CA THR A 557 14.73 -20.11 4.07
C THR A 557 15.79 -20.96 3.37
N GLY A 558 15.39 -22.07 2.75
CA GLY A 558 16.31 -22.98 2.10
C GLY A 558 17.01 -23.93 3.05
N SER A 559 16.39 -24.23 4.20
CA SER A 559 16.99 -25.05 5.24
C SER A 559 15.99 -26.06 5.81
N LEU A 560 16.54 -27.11 6.43
CA LEU A 560 15.82 -28.01 7.32
C LEU A 560 16.13 -27.64 8.78
N SER A 561 15.21 -27.92 9.71
CA SER A 561 15.44 -27.66 11.13
C SER A 561 16.51 -28.55 11.72
N ASP A 562 16.47 -29.82 11.33
CA ASP A 562 17.43 -30.89 11.66
C ASP A 562 17.66 -31.70 10.37
N THR A 563 18.91 -31.80 9.93
CA THR A 563 19.32 -32.50 8.70
C THR A 563 19.58 -33.99 8.93
N LYS A 564 19.67 -34.45 10.18
CA LYS A 564 19.86 -35.88 10.50
C LYS A 564 18.57 -36.66 10.39
N GLU A 565 17.43 -35.98 10.54
CA GLU A 565 16.12 -36.63 10.46
C GLU A 565 15.75 -36.93 9.00
N PRO A 566 15.41 -38.20 8.69
CA PRO A 566 14.98 -38.55 7.36
C PRO A 566 13.62 -37.93 7.03
N THR A 567 13.45 -37.53 5.76
CA THR A 567 12.18 -37.05 5.24
C THR A 567 11.70 -37.91 4.09
N LYS A 568 10.37 -38.07 3.93
CA LYS A 568 9.81 -38.89 2.84
C LYS A 568 10.01 -38.23 1.46
N GLN A 569 9.83 -36.92 1.39
CA GLN A 569 10.08 -36.13 0.20
C GLN A 569 11.46 -35.47 0.27
N ARG A 570 12.14 -35.38 -0.88
CA ARG A 570 13.37 -34.62 -1.06
C ARG A 570 13.10 -33.37 -1.88
N VAL A 571 13.66 -32.26 -1.44
CA VAL A 571 13.57 -30.94 -2.08
C VAL A 571 14.96 -30.37 -2.27
N SER A 572 15.21 -29.76 -3.42
CA SER A 572 16.49 -29.11 -3.70
C SER A 572 16.47 -27.68 -3.16
N LEU A 573 16.76 -27.52 -1.87
CA LEU A 573 16.71 -26.20 -1.23
C LEU A 573 18.02 -25.43 -1.41
N GLN A 574 17.90 -24.10 -1.52
CA GLN A 574 19.03 -23.17 -1.58
C GLN A 574 18.95 -22.18 -0.42
N PRO A 575 19.97 -22.09 0.45
CA PRO A 575 19.98 -21.13 1.54
C PRO A 575 19.79 -19.69 1.04
N ILE A 576 18.83 -18.98 1.64
CA ILE A 576 18.53 -17.59 1.23
C ILE A 576 19.40 -16.55 1.93
N LEU A 577 20.12 -16.93 2.99
CA LEU A 577 20.97 -16.04 3.77
C LEU A 577 22.42 -16.51 3.77
N THR A 578 23.34 -15.56 3.61
CA THR A 578 24.76 -15.72 3.91
C THR A 578 25.17 -14.66 4.91
N LEU A 579 25.76 -15.06 6.04
CA LEU A 579 26.29 -14.12 7.03
C LEU A 579 27.74 -13.80 6.72
N LYS A 580 28.07 -12.52 6.57
CA LYS A 580 29.44 -12.05 6.32
C LYS A 580 29.84 -10.98 7.33
N ALA A 581 31.12 -10.89 7.66
CA ALA A 581 31.67 -9.80 8.46
C ALA A 581 33.10 -9.45 8.05
N GLN A 582 33.55 -8.25 8.41
CA GLN A 582 34.87 -7.78 8.01
C GLN A 582 35.98 -8.31 8.92
N LEU A 583 37.10 -8.72 8.31
CA LEU A 583 38.39 -8.84 8.98
C LEU A 583 38.91 -7.43 9.29
N ILE A 584 38.99 -7.04 10.56
CA ILE A 584 39.31 -5.65 10.94
C ILE A 584 40.78 -5.43 11.33
N THR A 585 41.48 -6.47 11.78
CA THR A 585 42.91 -6.40 12.06
C THR A 585 43.52 -7.79 12.12
N LYS A 586 44.85 -7.84 12.05
CA LYS A 586 45.66 -9.04 12.27
C LYS A 586 46.71 -8.76 13.35
N ARG A 587 47.09 -9.79 14.10
CA ARG A 587 48.17 -9.75 15.12
C ARG A 587 48.99 -11.03 15.02
N VAL A 588 50.30 -10.93 15.21
CA VAL A 588 51.15 -12.10 15.41
C VAL A 588 51.18 -12.35 16.92
N VAL A 589 50.93 -13.60 17.32
CA VAL A 589 50.94 -14.07 18.70
C VAL A 589 52.08 -15.07 18.84
N ALA A 590 52.95 -14.87 19.84
CA ALA A 590 54.11 -15.72 20.02
C ALA A 590 53.71 -17.09 20.61
N LYS A 591 54.54 -18.10 20.37
CA LYS A 591 54.37 -19.43 20.97
C LYS A 591 54.30 -19.32 22.50
N GLY A 592 53.26 -19.92 23.09
CA GLY A 592 53.02 -19.94 24.54
C GLY A 592 52.13 -18.82 25.05
N GLU A 593 51.76 -17.84 24.22
CA GLU A 593 50.86 -16.75 24.62
C GLU A 593 49.38 -17.14 24.53
N ALA A 594 48.58 -16.63 25.46
CA ALA A 594 47.14 -16.85 25.50
C ALA A 594 46.38 -15.98 24.49
N ILE A 595 45.32 -16.52 23.91
CA ILE A 595 44.49 -15.85 22.90
C ILE A 595 43.09 -15.58 23.47
N GLY A 596 42.72 -14.31 23.58
CA GLY A 596 41.40 -13.88 24.02
C GLY A 596 41.13 -14.12 25.50
N TYR A 597 39.87 -14.39 25.85
CA TYR A 597 39.43 -14.50 27.25
C TYR A 597 39.70 -15.89 27.86
N GLY A 598 40.03 -15.89 29.15
CA GLY A 598 39.98 -17.09 30.00
C GLY A 598 41.09 -18.12 29.75
N GLN A 599 42.10 -17.79 28.94
CA GLN A 599 43.21 -18.69 28.57
C GLN A 599 42.73 -20.04 28.00
N THR A 600 41.55 -20.07 27.37
CA THR A 600 41.00 -21.30 26.77
C THR A 600 41.66 -21.67 25.44
N ALA A 601 42.50 -20.80 24.90
CA ALA A 601 43.33 -21.02 23.73
C ALA A 601 44.72 -20.43 24.00
N VAL A 602 45.75 -21.20 23.69
CA VAL A 602 47.17 -20.82 23.80
C VAL A 602 47.85 -21.16 22.48
N ALA A 603 48.68 -20.27 21.97
CA ALA A 603 49.37 -20.47 20.70
C ALA A 603 50.47 -21.54 20.84
N ASN A 604 50.34 -22.67 20.14
CA ASN A 604 51.33 -23.76 20.18
C ASN A 604 52.57 -23.48 19.32
N GLN A 605 52.48 -22.49 18.43
CA GLN A 605 53.53 -21.97 17.56
C GLN A 605 53.29 -20.48 17.34
N GLU A 606 54.18 -19.79 16.61
CA GLU A 606 53.87 -18.42 16.17
C GLU A 606 52.60 -18.45 15.29
N THR A 607 51.59 -17.68 15.68
CA THR A 607 50.25 -17.74 15.09
C THR A 607 49.82 -16.36 14.60
N THR A 608 49.37 -16.25 13.35
CA THR A 608 48.73 -15.02 12.87
C THR A 608 47.25 -15.06 13.22
N VAL A 609 46.81 -14.23 14.16
CA VAL A 609 45.42 -14.14 14.60
C VAL A 609 44.70 -13.01 13.87
N GLY A 610 43.59 -13.33 13.22
CA GLY A 610 42.66 -12.36 12.63
C GLY A 610 41.54 -12.00 13.59
N VAL A 611 41.11 -10.74 13.59
CA VAL A 611 39.94 -10.26 14.34
C VAL A 611 38.82 -9.97 13.37
N VAL A 612 37.67 -10.63 13.53
CA VAL A 612 36.48 -10.43 12.69
C VAL A 612 35.41 -9.70 13.49
N SER A 613 34.78 -8.68 12.88
CA SER A 613 33.87 -7.77 13.57
C SER A 613 32.44 -8.31 13.74
N ILE A 614 32.31 -9.51 14.30
CA ILE A 614 31.02 -10.12 14.65
C ILE A 614 31.15 -10.95 15.92
N GLY A 615 30.17 -10.88 16.81
CA GLY A 615 30.19 -11.60 18.08
C GLY A 615 28.81 -12.09 18.53
N TYR A 616 28.71 -12.52 19.78
CA TYR A 616 27.47 -13.15 20.27
C TYR A 616 26.29 -12.18 20.39
N CYS A 617 26.54 -10.86 20.56
CA CYS A 617 25.47 -9.87 20.56
C CYS A 617 24.91 -9.61 19.15
N ASP A 618 25.56 -10.16 18.11
CA ASP A 618 25.03 -10.19 16.74
C ASP A 618 24.24 -11.45 16.41
N GLY A 619 24.16 -12.39 17.35
CA GLY A 619 23.39 -13.64 17.21
C GLY A 619 24.24 -14.89 17.03
N LEU A 620 25.58 -14.78 16.97
CA LEU A 620 26.45 -15.95 16.89
C LEU A 620 26.49 -16.68 18.24
N PRO A 621 26.18 -17.99 18.31
CA PRO A 621 26.23 -18.71 19.58
C PRO A 621 27.63 -18.72 20.18
N ARG A 622 27.77 -18.25 21.43
CA ARG A 622 29.04 -18.31 22.16
C ARG A 622 29.53 -19.75 22.38
N SER A 623 28.61 -20.73 22.38
CA SER A 623 28.91 -22.16 22.49
C SER A 623 29.76 -22.70 21.33
N LEU A 624 29.82 -22.01 20.19
CA LEU A 624 30.70 -22.39 19.07
C LEU A 624 32.19 -22.19 19.37
N SER A 625 32.52 -21.50 20.47
CA SER A 625 33.91 -21.26 20.88
C SER A 625 34.66 -22.57 21.04
N ASN A 626 35.79 -22.73 20.35
CA ASN A 626 36.63 -23.92 20.42
C ASN A 626 35.93 -25.25 20.06
N GLN A 627 34.86 -25.22 19.25
CA GLN A 627 34.11 -26.41 18.78
C GLN A 627 34.40 -26.74 17.30
N GLU A 628 35.66 -26.57 16.87
CA GLU A 628 36.08 -26.74 15.45
C GLU A 628 35.27 -25.89 14.45
N PHE A 629 34.60 -24.83 14.94
CA PHE A 629 33.84 -23.91 14.11
C PHE A 629 34.79 -23.17 13.16
N CYS A 630 34.47 -23.20 11.87
CA CYS A 630 35.30 -22.61 10.83
C CYS A 630 34.52 -21.58 10.01
N LEU A 631 35.14 -20.45 9.76
CA LEU A 631 34.68 -19.43 8.81
C LEU A 631 35.29 -19.73 7.43
N SER A 632 34.87 -18.99 6.40
CA SER A 632 35.48 -19.16 5.07
C SER A 632 35.81 -17.84 4.37
N TYR A 633 36.84 -17.88 3.52
CA TYR A 633 37.18 -16.80 2.60
C TYR A 633 37.61 -17.39 1.26
N ARG A 634 36.84 -17.14 0.19
CA ARG A 634 37.10 -17.67 -1.16
C ARG A 634 37.36 -19.19 -1.18
N GLY A 635 36.61 -19.94 -0.37
CA GLY A 635 36.74 -21.40 -0.24
C GLY A 635 37.83 -21.88 0.72
N GLN A 636 38.66 -20.98 1.28
CA GLN A 636 39.63 -21.34 2.32
C GLN A 636 38.95 -21.38 3.68
N SER A 637 39.18 -22.45 4.44
CA SER A 637 38.67 -22.62 5.82
C SER A 637 39.53 -21.82 6.81
N LEU A 638 38.89 -21.06 7.69
CA LEU A 638 39.50 -20.19 8.68
C LEU A 638 39.02 -20.61 10.08
N PRO A 639 39.80 -21.40 10.83
CA PRO A 639 39.40 -21.90 12.15
C PRO A 639 39.13 -20.77 13.14
N GLN A 640 38.02 -20.84 13.86
CA GLN A 640 37.74 -19.97 14.99
C GLN A 640 38.58 -20.42 16.20
N ILE A 641 39.25 -19.47 16.86
CA ILE A 641 40.13 -19.72 18.01
C ILE A 641 39.77 -18.85 19.21
N GLY A 642 39.85 -19.40 20.42
CA GLY A 642 39.52 -18.70 21.65
C GLY A 642 38.02 -18.50 21.87
N LEU A 643 37.64 -17.71 22.87
CA LEU A 643 36.23 -17.44 23.16
C LEU A 643 35.64 -16.36 22.24
N ILE A 644 34.46 -16.63 21.67
CA ILE A 644 33.66 -15.64 20.95
C ILE A 644 33.26 -14.52 21.92
N CYS A 645 33.56 -13.27 21.53
CA CYS A 645 33.32 -12.07 22.33
C CYS A 645 31.98 -11.42 21.95
N MET A 646 31.62 -10.32 22.63
CA MET A 646 30.33 -9.64 22.43
C MET A 646 30.13 -9.16 20.99
N ASP A 647 31.17 -8.56 20.42
CA ASP A 647 31.12 -7.88 19.11
C ASP A 647 32.17 -8.38 18.11
N MET A 648 33.02 -9.32 18.53
CA MET A 648 34.16 -9.82 17.74
C MET A 648 34.39 -11.31 17.98
N LEU A 649 35.04 -11.95 17.02
CA LEU A 649 35.61 -13.29 17.16
C LEU A 649 37.03 -13.30 16.59
N LEU A 650 37.81 -14.30 17.00
CA LEU A 650 39.18 -14.49 16.57
C LEU A 650 39.29 -15.72 15.68
N ILE A 651 40.11 -15.63 14.64
CA ILE A 651 40.39 -16.72 13.69
C ILE A 651 41.89 -16.94 13.53
N ASP A 652 42.28 -18.18 13.25
CA ASP A 652 43.64 -18.51 12.85
C ASP A 652 43.85 -18.22 11.36
N LEU A 653 44.80 -17.34 11.06
CA LEU A 653 45.22 -16.96 9.72
C LEU A 653 46.65 -17.41 9.40
N SER A 654 47.25 -18.30 10.20
CA SER A 654 48.65 -18.72 10.03
C SER A 654 48.90 -19.36 8.66
N HIS A 655 47.91 -20.08 8.11
CA HIS A 655 47.97 -20.65 6.77
C HIS A 655 47.51 -19.70 5.66
N CYS A 656 46.93 -18.54 6.01
CA CYS A 656 46.37 -17.55 5.08
C CYS A 656 46.71 -16.08 5.49
N PRO A 657 47.98 -15.73 5.78
CA PRO A 657 48.31 -14.42 6.36
C PRO A 657 48.09 -13.25 5.38
N THR A 658 48.03 -13.55 4.08
CA THR A 658 47.89 -12.59 2.98
C THR A 658 46.47 -12.04 2.81
N ILE A 659 45.45 -12.60 3.48
CA ILE A 659 44.06 -12.10 3.40
C ILE A 659 44.02 -10.61 3.80
N PRO A 660 43.63 -9.68 2.93
CA PRO A 660 43.65 -8.25 3.26
C PRO A 660 42.69 -7.90 4.40
N VAL A 661 43.07 -6.92 5.23
CA VAL A 661 42.13 -6.26 6.15
C VAL A 661 40.99 -5.64 5.33
N GLU A 662 39.81 -5.55 5.93
CA GLU A 662 38.52 -5.16 5.33
C GLU A 662 37.91 -6.21 4.36
N SER A 663 38.54 -7.37 4.20
CA SER A 663 37.95 -8.50 3.48
C SER A 663 36.64 -8.96 4.14
N GLU A 664 35.62 -9.22 3.34
CA GLU A 664 34.38 -9.86 3.80
C GLU A 664 34.62 -11.36 3.98
N ILE A 665 34.61 -11.81 5.23
CA ILE A 665 34.71 -13.21 5.64
C ILE A 665 33.31 -13.78 5.74
N GLU A 666 33.07 -14.95 5.15
CA GLU A 666 31.82 -15.69 5.29
C GLU A 666 31.82 -16.41 6.64
N ILE A 667 30.83 -16.07 7.47
CA ILE A 667 30.74 -16.54 8.86
C ILE A 667 29.93 -17.84 8.93
N LEU A 668 28.78 -17.86 8.26
CA LEU A 668 27.86 -19.00 8.22
C LEU A 668 27.56 -19.33 6.77
N THR A 669 28.20 -20.38 6.28
CA THR A 669 27.99 -20.96 4.94
C THR A 669 27.03 -22.15 5.00
N ASP A 670 27.13 -22.97 6.05
CA ASP A 670 26.20 -24.06 6.34
C ASP A 670 25.49 -23.84 7.69
N TRP A 671 24.26 -23.34 7.60
CA TRP A 671 23.43 -23.06 8.77
C TRP A 671 23.05 -24.31 9.55
N SER A 672 22.87 -25.44 8.87
CA SER A 672 22.42 -26.68 9.52
C SER A 672 23.55 -27.33 10.29
N ASN A 673 24.74 -27.44 9.69
CA ASN A 673 25.92 -27.94 10.39
C ASN A 673 26.29 -27.05 11.58
N THR A 674 26.20 -25.72 11.42
CA THR A 674 26.51 -24.79 12.52
C THR A 674 25.49 -24.90 13.66
N ALA A 675 24.21 -25.10 13.35
CA ALA A 675 23.19 -25.31 14.38
C ALA A 675 23.46 -26.59 15.19
N GLU A 676 23.90 -27.66 14.52
CA GLU A 676 24.30 -28.90 15.18
C GLU A 676 25.50 -28.70 16.12
N GLN A 677 26.57 -28.05 15.64
CA GLN A 677 27.74 -27.72 16.46
C GLN A 677 27.36 -26.87 17.69
N ALA A 678 26.39 -25.98 17.53
CA ALA A 678 25.84 -25.16 18.61
C ALA A 678 24.80 -25.88 19.48
N GLN A 679 24.52 -27.16 19.23
CA GLN A 679 23.50 -27.98 19.92
C GLN A 679 22.10 -27.36 19.89
N THR A 680 21.70 -26.84 18.73
CA THR A 680 20.39 -26.23 18.49
C THR A 680 19.85 -26.62 17.11
N ILE A 681 18.73 -26.01 16.71
CA ILE A 681 18.09 -26.16 15.39
C ILE A 681 18.34 -24.95 14.51
N THR A 682 18.32 -25.16 13.19
CA THR A 682 18.56 -24.09 12.20
C THR A 682 17.64 -22.88 12.38
N ASN A 683 16.37 -23.11 12.78
CA ASN A 683 15.41 -22.05 13.05
C ASN A 683 15.89 -21.06 14.11
N GLU A 684 16.45 -21.57 15.21
CA GLU A 684 16.90 -20.75 16.31
C GLU A 684 18.13 -19.94 15.89
N LEU A 685 19.11 -20.59 15.24
CA LEU A 685 20.34 -19.94 14.79
C LEU A 685 20.04 -18.76 13.85
N ILE A 686 19.18 -18.98 12.86
CA ILE A 686 18.77 -17.95 11.90
C ILE A 686 18.00 -16.81 12.60
N CYS A 687 17.04 -17.13 13.48
CA CYS A 687 16.21 -16.11 14.15
C CYS A 687 16.99 -15.25 15.16
N ARG A 688 18.12 -15.74 15.66
CA ARG A 688 18.96 -15.02 16.64
C ARG A 688 19.82 -13.93 16.02
N ILE A 689 19.95 -13.89 14.68
CA ILE A 689 20.76 -12.86 14.01
C ILE A 689 20.18 -11.47 14.32
N GLY A 690 20.98 -10.68 15.04
CA GLY A 690 20.54 -9.45 15.66
C GLY A 690 20.31 -8.30 14.68
N PRO A 691 19.57 -7.26 15.09
CA PRO A 691 19.25 -6.11 14.25
C PRO A 691 20.47 -5.22 13.92
N ARG A 692 21.61 -5.41 14.60
CA ARG A 692 22.87 -4.70 14.33
C ARG A 692 23.57 -5.19 13.05
N VAL A 693 23.14 -6.33 12.50
CA VAL A 693 23.64 -6.89 11.25
C VAL A 693 22.86 -6.27 10.09
N SER A 694 23.57 -5.56 9.21
CA SER A 694 22.96 -4.89 8.07
C SER A 694 22.40 -5.89 7.05
N VAL A 695 21.34 -5.52 6.31
CA VAL A 695 20.79 -6.36 5.22
C VAL A 695 21.35 -5.89 3.89
N ARG A 696 21.76 -6.85 3.04
CA ARG A 696 22.11 -6.62 1.64
C ARG A 696 21.32 -7.58 0.76
N ILE A 697 20.63 -7.08 -0.25
CA ILE A 697 19.87 -7.92 -1.20
C ILE A 697 20.77 -8.21 -2.40
N LYS A 698 20.86 -9.49 -2.77
CA LYS A 698 21.57 -9.99 -3.96
C LYS A 698 20.59 -10.35 -5.07
#